data_AF-A0A2V2RN48-F1
#
_entry.id   AF-A0A2V2RN48-F1
#
_cell.length_a   1.000
_cell.length_b   1.000
_cell.length_c   1.000
_cell.angle_alpha   90.00
_cell.angle_beta   90.00
_cell.angle_gamma   90.00
#
_symmetry.space_group_name_H-M   'P 1'
#
loop_
_entity.id
_entity.type
_entity.pdbx_description
1 polymer ?
#
loop_
_entity_poly.entity_id
_entity_poly.type
_entity_poly.pdbx_seq_one_letter_code
_entity_poly.pdbx_strand_id
1 'polypeptide(L)'
;MTLYVRAANPIWFMVDLTGLPLNDQYYMFVLNNEIPYNPLVIFQDPDGINPWNNPIQFNPDGTLPNNMYWDSSQVYRLEVRQGPNQTDPLIRLVENFAPGGESQETTDTLLTANNMITNPQFADVYFQSPYTFSAAVSDTYTVDIGPGWQLVLTGTGSTTFTQVPYQGSQNITGNPSYALTIDNSGWTSAKLIQRFSNNGSIFSNGAVAIAFTATATPNPQTVTVSYSPSVGMATNILNKQVTSGGFNVYKRAVDLGVSSNSDDDGSAYVDIIFNISGTEAITITNVQLTGQSTPLSSTFSDPELDAPIYQEQTYERSVDQEFHVYRDSLLNQAKDNLLVGWTFGLNPWQFNDTADTTISNQTQYIADQTILHQETNSSVKSGKGGYGVNFGLQLTAINGVNDNRVAIIQYIDSSTINPYTQQTLSCLVRSLTKLSNSKSLGIKMRLIVRGNAIPTISNTEPISSWPADSDPVFAAGWTEVIPENDPEYILGNTYIGGLTVGNFGNGTDFPAYSFNKFQLPDIGATGTLYMGVVVYTTNDLDNTLGNENALYFDRISLVPNDFAIDASPETYNSTLRKCQFYYEKSYAPGVLFGTTTSVGLKFINGLMITAATTDSGYARSFDLDFIQTKRAIPNLAFYSPSNGASDSMYAEIIQNGTSEANAVIAAVVAGGHYFSLANESVDRVELKAVKTSTTAVTWTNLSVLATDECNISYHYTADARLGVV
;
A
#
# COMPACT_ATOMS: atom_id res chain seq x y z
N MET A 1 -37.91 17.55 57.06
CA MET A 1 -36.55 17.87 56.58
C MET A 1 -36.68 18.00 55.08
N THR A 2 -36.65 19.22 54.55
CA THR A 2 -36.78 19.47 53.11
C THR A 2 -35.56 18.88 52.42
N LEU A 3 -35.75 17.91 51.53
CA LEU A 3 -34.67 17.33 50.75
C LEU A 3 -34.47 18.23 49.53
N TYR A 4 -33.40 19.03 49.56
CA TYR A 4 -32.93 19.66 48.33
C TYR A 4 -32.24 18.62 47.48
N VAL A 5 -32.70 18.46 46.24
CA VAL A 5 -32.21 17.46 45.32
C VAL A 5 -31.42 18.13 44.21
N ARG A 6 -30.36 17.48 43.77
CA ARG A 6 -29.69 17.86 42.54
C ARG A 6 -30.52 17.29 41.39
N ALA A 7 -31.13 18.16 40.58
CA ALA A 7 -31.85 17.70 39.40
C ALA A 7 -30.86 17.12 38.37
N ALA A 8 -31.28 16.11 37.62
CA ALA A 8 -30.54 15.66 36.45
C ALA A 8 -30.41 16.84 35.48
N ASN A 9 -29.18 17.22 35.15
CA ASN A 9 -28.84 18.40 34.35
C ASN A 9 -29.57 18.40 33.01
N PRO A 10 -30.64 19.19 32.81
CA PRO A 10 -31.35 19.15 31.53
C PRO A 10 -30.69 20.07 30.49
N ILE A 11 -29.67 20.86 30.87
CA ILE A 11 -29.30 22.04 30.07
C ILE A 11 -27.86 22.49 30.32
N TRP A 12 -26.88 21.85 29.70
CA TRP A 12 -25.48 22.31 29.79
C TRP A 12 -24.89 22.77 28.46
N PHE A 13 -25.66 22.68 27.39
CA PHE A 13 -25.36 23.38 26.16
C PHE A 13 -26.68 23.73 25.48
N MET A 14 -27.00 25.02 25.45
CA MET A 14 -28.09 25.54 24.64
C MET A 14 -27.51 26.41 23.54
N VAL A 15 -28.27 26.48 22.45
CA VAL A 15 -28.07 27.51 21.43
C VAL A 15 -29.20 28.53 21.50
N ASP A 16 -28.91 29.75 21.08
CA ASP A 16 -29.90 30.79 20.88
C ASP A 16 -30.76 30.52 19.64
N LEU A 17 -31.71 31.42 19.35
CA LEU A 17 -32.61 31.30 18.20
C LEU A 17 -31.88 31.40 16.83
N THR A 18 -30.59 31.74 16.84
CA THR A 18 -29.73 31.79 15.64
C THR A 18 -28.78 30.59 15.55
N GLY A 19 -28.82 29.66 16.51
CA GLY A 19 -27.99 28.46 16.54
C GLY A 19 -26.61 28.66 17.16
N LEU A 20 -26.32 29.83 17.77
CA LEU A 20 -25.06 30.07 18.48
C LEU A 20 -25.16 29.60 19.94
N PRO A 21 -24.09 29.03 20.52
CA PRO A 21 -24.07 28.69 21.94
C PRO A 21 -24.44 29.90 22.80
N LEU A 22 -25.21 29.68 23.86
CA LEU A 22 -25.40 30.72 24.88
C LEU A 22 -24.03 31.08 25.48
N ASN A 23 -23.91 32.28 26.03
CA ASN A 23 -22.72 32.79 26.69
C ASN A 23 -23.12 33.62 27.92
N ASP A 24 -22.19 34.39 28.47
CA ASP A 24 -22.41 35.25 29.63
C ASP A 24 -23.40 36.41 29.41
N GLN A 25 -23.99 36.55 28.23
CA GLN A 25 -25.09 37.49 27.96
C GLN A 25 -26.47 36.91 28.33
N TYR A 26 -26.54 35.61 28.67
CA TYR A 26 -27.80 34.92 28.94
C TYR A 26 -27.99 34.60 30.42
N TYR A 27 -29.25 34.54 30.84
CA TYR A 27 -29.66 34.40 32.23
C TYR A 27 -30.83 33.42 32.36
N MET A 28 -30.76 32.53 33.34
CA MET A 28 -31.86 31.63 33.73
C MET A 28 -32.63 32.22 34.91
N PHE A 29 -33.91 32.50 34.70
CA PHE A 29 -34.87 32.85 35.72
C PHE A 29 -35.52 31.58 36.27
N VAL A 30 -35.57 31.49 37.59
CA VAL A 30 -36.22 30.38 38.30
C VAL A 30 -37.48 30.91 38.95
N LEU A 31 -38.65 30.58 38.44
CA LEU A 31 -39.93 31.18 38.85
C LEU A 31 -40.85 30.12 39.46
N ASN A 32 -41.84 30.55 40.24
CA ASN A 32 -42.96 29.68 40.56
C ASN A 32 -43.77 29.39 39.28
N ASN A 33 -44.42 28.24 39.26
CA ASN A 33 -45.19 27.81 38.10
C ASN A 33 -46.67 28.21 38.19
N GLU A 34 -46.97 29.32 38.88
CA GLU A 34 -48.32 29.88 39.08
C GLU A 34 -48.31 31.38 38.76
N ILE A 35 -49.39 31.89 38.17
CA ILE A 35 -49.52 33.32 37.87
C ILE A 35 -49.92 34.08 39.16
N PRO A 36 -49.22 35.16 39.56
CA PRO A 36 -48.07 35.79 38.89
C PRO A 36 -46.74 35.03 39.12
N TYR A 37 -45.93 34.93 38.06
CA TYR A 37 -44.66 34.20 38.03
C TYR A 37 -43.56 34.88 38.86
N ASN A 38 -43.59 34.67 40.17
CA ASN A 38 -42.66 35.23 41.12
C ASN A 38 -41.35 34.43 41.16
N PRO A 39 -40.20 35.09 41.36
CA PRO A 39 -38.91 34.42 41.59
C PRO A 39 -38.97 33.39 42.72
N LEU A 40 -38.47 32.18 42.45
CA LEU A 40 -38.18 31.15 43.44
C LEU A 40 -36.67 31.03 43.66
N VAL A 41 -36.30 30.60 44.86
CA VAL A 41 -34.91 30.41 45.27
C VAL A 41 -34.52 28.94 45.07
N ILE A 42 -33.30 28.75 44.57
CA ILE A 42 -32.59 27.47 44.58
C ILE A 42 -31.25 27.67 45.28
N PHE A 43 -30.55 26.59 45.61
CA PHE A 43 -29.41 26.61 46.52
C PHE A 43 -28.13 26.08 45.89
N GLN A 44 -27.00 26.50 46.44
CA GLN A 44 -25.64 26.09 46.03
C GLN A 44 -25.17 24.81 46.72
N ASP A 45 -25.86 24.40 47.77
CA ASP A 45 -25.55 23.25 48.62
C ASP A 45 -26.80 22.42 48.93
N PRO A 46 -26.65 21.11 49.24
CA PRO A 46 -27.77 20.22 49.53
C PRO A 46 -28.47 20.52 50.86
N ASP A 47 -27.86 21.31 51.75
CA ASP A 47 -28.43 21.67 53.05
C ASP A 47 -29.37 22.90 52.95
N GLY A 48 -29.40 23.58 51.79
CA GLY A 48 -30.21 24.77 51.56
C GLY A 48 -29.72 26.01 52.29
N ILE A 49 -28.40 26.11 52.53
CA ILE A 49 -27.81 27.20 53.32
C ILE A 49 -27.48 28.41 52.44
N ASN A 50 -26.87 28.19 51.27
CA ASN A 50 -26.38 29.24 50.39
C ASN A 50 -27.30 29.39 49.17
N PRO A 51 -28.16 30.43 49.09
CA PRO A 51 -29.05 30.62 47.95
C PRO A 51 -28.31 31.11 46.71
N TRP A 52 -28.79 30.73 45.53
CA TRP A 52 -28.43 31.36 44.26
C TRP A 52 -29.11 32.72 44.10
N ASN A 53 -28.44 33.64 43.42
CA ASN A 53 -29.08 34.85 42.90
C ASN A 53 -30.05 34.46 41.77
N ASN A 54 -31.18 35.17 41.68
CA ASN A 54 -32.15 34.97 40.61
C ASN A 54 -32.31 36.29 39.85
N PRO A 55 -32.00 36.34 38.54
CA PRO A 55 -31.64 35.21 37.68
C PRO A 55 -30.19 34.71 37.84
N ILE A 56 -29.92 33.50 37.37
CA ILE A 56 -28.59 32.86 37.34
C ILE A 56 -27.96 33.11 35.97
N GLN A 57 -26.78 33.72 35.94
CA GLN A 57 -26.05 33.99 34.70
C GLN A 57 -25.41 32.71 34.15
N PHE A 58 -25.39 32.57 32.82
CA PHE A 58 -24.60 31.55 32.14
C PHE A 58 -23.11 31.88 32.20
N ASN A 59 -22.27 30.85 32.18
CA ASN A 59 -20.83 30.99 32.02
C ASN A 59 -20.49 31.41 30.57
N PRO A 60 -19.30 31.97 30.30
CA PRO A 60 -18.87 32.33 28.95
C PRO A 60 -18.85 31.17 27.95
N ASP A 61 -18.81 29.92 28.44
CA ASP A 61 -18.83 28.69 27.64
C ASP A 61 -20.25 28.16 27.35
N GLY A 62 -21.29 28.87 27.79
CA GLY A 62 -22.69 28.51 27.58
C GLY A 62 -23.26 27.50 28.55
N THR A 63 -22.53 27.19 29.62
CA THR A 63 -22.98 26.30 30.69
C THR A 63 -23.62 27.08 31.84
N LEU A 64 -24.47 26.41 32.63
CA LEU A 64 -24.92 26.91 33.94
C LEU A 64 -24.01 26.38 35.06
N PRO A 65 -23.97 27.05 36.23
CA PRO A 65 -23.24 26.54 37.39
C PRO A 65 -23.63 25.11 37.76
N ASN A 66 -22.64 24.29 38.13
CA ASN A 66 -22.85 22.85 38.32
C ASN A 66 -23.41 22.45 39.69
N ASN A 67 -23.54 23.39 40.61
CA ASN A 67 -23.98 23.22 41.99
C ASN A 67 -25.36 23.88 42.21
N MET A 68 -26.37 23.44 41.47
CA MET A 68 -27.76 23.88 41.64
C MET A 68 -28.59 22.79 42.33
N TYR A 69 -29.13 23.12 43.51
CA TYR A 69 -29.95 22.25 44.35
C TYR A 69 -31.36 22.83 44.50
N TRP A 70 -32.36 21.99 44.30
CA TRP A 70 -33.76 22.39 44.11
C TRP A 70 -34.63 21.81 45.21
N ASP A 71 -35.67 22.53 45.64
CA ASP A 71 -36.66 21.99 46.57
C ASP A 71 -37.52 20.96 45.83
N SER A 72 -37.38 19.69 46.20
CA SER A 72 -38.12 18.57 45.57
C SER A 72 -39.64 18.66 45.74
N SER A 73 -40.15 19.53 46.62
CA SER A 73 -41.59 19.76 46.81
C SER A 73 -42.17 20.84 45.90
N GLN A 74 -41.33 21.56 45.15
CA GLN A 74 -41.74 22.70 44.31
C GLN A 74 -41.79 22.32 42.83
N VAL A 75 -42.66 23.01 42.09
CA VAL A 75 -42.69 22.98 40.63
C VAL A 75 -42.29 24.36 40.12
N TYR A 76 -41.27 24.40 39.28
CA TYR A 76 -40.64 25.62 38.80
C TYR A 76 -41.02 25.91 37.35
N ARG A 77 -41.00 27.18 36.99
CA ARG A 77 -40.97 27.67 35.62
C ARG A 77 -39.57 28.23 35.37
N LEU A 78 -38.86 27.71 34.36
CA LEU A 78 -37.52 28.18 34.01
C LEU A 78 -37.59 29.00 32.73
N GLU A 79 -37.05 30.21 32.76
CA GLU A 79 -36.97 31.07 31.58
C GLU A 79 -35.52 31.44 31.30
N VAL A 80 -35.04 31.17 30.09
CA VAL A 80 -33.72 31.60 29.63
C VAL A 80 -33.90 32.85 28.77
N ARG A 81 -33.22 33.94 29.15
CA ARG A 81 -33.36 35.26 28.49
C ARG A 81 -32.00 35.85 28.13
N GLN A 82 -31.97 36.72 27.12
CA GLN A 82 -30.76 37.41 26.62
C GLN A 82 -30.34 38.61 27.49
N GLY A 83 -30.76 38.64 28.76
CA GLY A 83 -30.45 39.74 29.67
C GLY A 83 -30.99 39.50 31.08
N PRO A 84 -30.59 40.34 32.04
CA PRO A 84 -30.85 40.13 33.47
C PRO A 84 -32.26 40.55 33.92
N ASN A 85 -33.12 41.06 33.03
CA ASN A 85 -34.49 41.45 33.36
C ASN A 85 -35.53 40.46 32.78
N GLN A 86 -36.62 40.20 33.49
CA GLN A 86 -37.72 39.36 32.99
C GLN A 86 -38.41 39.92 31.74
N THR A 87 -38.18 41.18 31.39
CA THR A 87 -38.67 41.80 30.14
C THR A 87 -37.75 41.56 28.95
N ASP A 88 -36.53 41.05 29.17
CA ASP A 88 -35.56 40.80 28.11
C ASP A 88 -35.99 39.62 27.23
N PRO A 89 -35.52 39.52 25.96
CA PRO A 89 -35.98 38.50 25.01
C PRO A 89 -35.92 37.09 25.57
N LEU A 90 -37.06 36.37 25.52
CA LEU A 90 -37.17 34.97 25.91
C LEU A 90 -36.58 34.09 24.82
N ILE A 91 -35.58 33.30 25.20
CA ILE A 91 -34.87 32.37 24.31
C ILE A 91 -35.47 30.97 24.45
N ARG A 92 -35.71 30.55 25.69
CA ARG A 92 -36.28 29.24 25.99
C ARG A 92 -37.13 29.28 27.25
N LEU A 93 -38.18 28.48 27.23
CA LEU A 93 -39.11 28.31 28.33
C LEU A 93 -39.21 26.82 28.68
N VAL A 94 -39.12 26.51 29.97
CA VAL A 94 -39.45 25.20 30.54
C VAL A 94 -40.55 25.42 31.56
N GLU A 95 -41.73 24.88 31.29
CA GLU A 95 -42.87 24.92 32.21
C GLU A 95 -42.93 23.62 33.01
N ASN A 96 -43.47 23.69 34.23
CA ASN A 96 -43.69 22.54 35.10
C ASN A 96 -42.43 21.73 35.46
N PHE A 97 -41.28 22.37 35.63
CA PHE A 97 -40.04 21.70 36.04
C PHE A 97 -40.16 21.17 37.49
N ALA A 98 -40.22 19.86 37.66
CA ALA A 98 -40.31 19.19 38.96
C ALA A 98 -38.96 18.50 39.30
N PRO A 99 -38.18 19.01 40.27
CA PRO A 99 -36.89 18.43 40.61
C PRO A 99 -37.07 17.09 41.32
N GLY A 100 -36.46 16.03 40.77
CA GLY A 100 -36.56 14.68 41.32
C GLY A 100 -37.89 13.97 41.01
N GLY A 101 -38.83 14.62 40.31
CA GLY A 101 -39.80 13.89 39.51
C GLY A 101 -39.06 13.21 38.37
N GLU A 102 -39.53 12.05 37.93
CA GLU A 102 -39.16 11.50 36.63
C GLU A 102 -39.66 12.49 35.56
N SER A 103 -38.97 13.62 35.39
CA SER A 103 -38.72 14.10 34.05
C SER A 103 -37.96 12.95 33.40
N GLN A 104 -38.71 12.05 32.78
CA GLN A 104 -38.25 11.33 31.62
C GLN A 104 -37.80 12.40 30.61
N GLU A 105 -36.59 12.92 30.80
CA GLU A 105 -35.63 12.81 29.71
C GLU A 105 -35.59 11.31 29.46
N THR A 106 -36.41 10.86 28.51
CA THR A 106 -36.21 9.59 27.84
C THR A 106 -34.74 9.57 27.48
N THR A 107 -33.93 8.90 28.29
CA THR A 107 -32.58 8.49 27.92
C THR A 107 -32.75 7.35 26.92
N ASP A 108 -33.53 7.59 25.86
CA ASP A 108 -33.61 6.80 24.64
C ASP A 108 -32.41 7.21 23.78
N THR A 109 -31.21 7.08 24.35
CA THR A 109 -29.97 7.62 23.78
C THR A 109 -29.35 6.69 22.74
N LEU A 110 -30.19 6.10 21.88
CA LEU A 110 -29.74 5.69 20.55
C LEU A 110 -29.79 6.86 19.55
N LEU A 111 -30.58 7.91 19.86
CA LEU A 111 -30.85 9.05 18.96
C LEU A 111 -29.67 10.03 18.79
N THR A 112 -28.66 9.99 19.66
CA THR A 112 -27.51 10.92 19.66
C THR A 112 -26.15 10.26 19.40
N ALA A 113 -26.13 8.96 19.11
CA ALA A 113 -24.89 8.25 18.85
C ALA A 113 -24.33 8.57 17.45
N ASN A 114 -23.01 8.81 17.38
CA ASN A 114 -22.30 8.99 16.12
C ASN A 114 -22.48 7.75 15.23
N ASN A 115 -22.55 7.97 13.92
CA ASN A 115 -22.51 6.86 12.97
C ASN A 115 -21.20 6.09 13.11
N MET A 116 -21.30 4.78 13.30
CA MET A 116 -20.17 3.87 13.46
C MET A 116 -19.68 3.30 12.12
N ILE A 117 -20.48 3.43 11.06
CA ILE A 117 -20.13 2.98 9.70
C ILE A 117 -19.13 3.96 9.07
N THR A 118 -18.13 3.43 8.37
CA THR A 118 -17.19 4.22 7.56
C THR A 118 -17.73 4.37 6.14
N ASN A 119 -17.44 5.51 5.49
CA ASN A 119 -17.86 5.80 4.11
C ASN A 119 -19.36 5.51 3.83
N PRO A 120 -20.29 6.06 4.64
CA PRO A 120 -21.70 5.67 4.63
C PRO A 120 -22.48 6.08 3.36
N GLN A 121 -21.90 6.96 2.55
CA GLN A 121 -22.45 7.44 1.27
C GLN A 121 -21.72 6.88 0.05
N PHE A 122 -20.69 6.05 0.23
CA PHE A 122 -19.83 5.56 -0.86
C PHE A 122 -19.22 6.70 -1.67
N ALA A 123 -18.70 7.72 -0.98
CA ALA A 123 -18.04 8.86 -1.61
C ALA A 123 -16.69 8.46 -2.23
N ASP A 124 -15.99 7.52 -1.59
CA ASP A 124 -14.76 6.93 -2.09
C ASP A 124 -14.97 5.45 -2.45
N VAL A 125 -14.43 5.00 -3.59
CA VAL A 125 -14.54 3.62 -4.10
C VAL A 125 -13.20 3.15 -4.67
N TYR A 126 -12.94 1.84 -4.64
CA TYR A 126 -11.67 1.26 -5.10
C TYR A 126 -11.64 0.82 -6.57
N PHE A 127 -12.70 1.10 -7.31
CA PHE A 127 -12.83 0.73 -8.71
C PHE A 127 -13.12 1.96 -9.57
N GLN A 128 -12.75 1.90 -10.84
CA GLN A 128 -13.19 2.90 -11.81
C GLN A 128 -14.66 2.65 -12.14
N SER A 129 -15.53 3.58 -11.77
CA SER A 129 -16.98 3.46 -12.03
C SER A 129 -17.31 3.71 -13.52
N PRO A 130 -18.06 2.82 -14.21
CA PRO A 130 -18.56 1.52 -13.75
C PRO A 130 -17.50 0.41 -13.88
N TYR A 131 -17.53 -0.58 -12.98
CA TYR A 131 -16.68 -1.77 -13.01
C TYR A 131 -17.54 -3.04 -13.05
N THR A 132 -17.15 -4.04 -13.84
CA THR A 132 -17.87 -5.33 -13.91
C THR A 132 -16.94 -6.45 -13.47
N PHE A 133 -17.33 -7.14 -12.41
CA PHE A 133 -16.70 -8.38 -11.97
C PHE A 133 -17.51 -9.57 -12.50
N SER A 134 -16.83 -10.61 -13.00
CA SER A 134 -17.50 -11.84 -13.46
C SER A 134 -16.69 -13.08 -13.10
N ALA A 135 -17.38 -14.16 -12.74
CA ALA A 135 -16.78 -15.44 -12.44
C ALA A 135 -17.49 -16.58 -13.17
N ALA A 136 -16.70 -17.38 -13.88
CA ALA A 136 -17.17 -18.56 -14.63
C ALA A 136 -17.07 -19.86 -13.81
N VAL A 137 -16.38 -19.85 -12.67
CA VAL A 137 -16.22 -21.00 -11.76
C VAL A 137 -17.03 -20.73 -10.50
N SER A 138 -17.68 -21.75 -9.96
CA SER A 138 -18.47 -21.61 -8.74
C SER A 138 -17.55 -21.58 -7.52
N ASP A 139 -17.40 -20.41 -6.90
CA ASP A 139 -16.61 -20.24 -5.67
C ASP A 139 -17.17 -19.08 -4.81
N THR A 140 -16.50 -18.73 -3.72
CA THR A 140 -16.73 -17.50 -2.95
C THR A 140 -15.68 -16.45 -3.30
N TYR A 141 -16.15 -15.30 -3.77
CA TYR A 141 -15.33 -14.16 -4.16
C TYR A 141 -15.61 -13.01 -3.22
N THR A 142 -14.56 -12.37 -2.71
CA THR A 142 -14.64 -11.13 -1.94
C THR A 142 -14.11 -10.00 -2.81
N VAL A 143 -14.94 -8.98 -3.05
CA VAL A 143 -14.59 -7.80 -3.83
C VAL A 143 -14.63 -6.58 -2.92
N ASP A 144 -13.51 -5.89 -2.77
CA ASP A 144 -13.46 -4.66 -1.97
C ASP A 144 -14.03 -3.48 -2.77
N ILE A 145 -15.07 -2.86 -2.22
CA ILE A 145 -15.87 -1.84 -2.90
C ILE A 145 -15.33 -0.44 -2.62
N GLY A 146 -14.94 -0.21 -1.37
CA GLY A 146 -14.43 1.06 -0.88
C GLY A 146 -13.96 0.94 0.57
N PRO A 147 -13.53 2.05 1.19
CA PRO A 147 -13.06 2.07 2.58
C PRO A 147 -14.00 1.31 3.55
N GLY A 148 -13.53 0.17 4.05
CA GLY A 148 -14.26 -0.68 5.02
C GLY A 148 -15.40 -1.54 4.45
N TRP A 149 -15.72 -1.43 3.15
CA TRP A 149 -16.83 -2.14 2.51
C TRP A 149 -16.35 -3.26 1.60
N GLN A 150 -16.89 -4.45 1.81
CA GLN A 150 -16.61 -5.64 1.01
C GLN A 150 -17.91 -6.25 0.47
N LEU A 151 -17.90 -6.74 -0.77
CA LEU A 151 -18.97 -7.54 -1.33
C LEU A 151 -18.52 -8.99 -1.45
N VAL A 152 -19.19 -9.88 -0.72
CA VAL A 152 -18.97 -11.33 -0.79
C VAL A 152 -20.02 -11.96 -1.70
N LEU A 153 -19.56 -12.55 -2.80
CA LEU A 153 -20.34 -13.19 -3.84
C LEU A 153 -20.08 -14.70 -3.81
N THR A 154 -21.13 -15.52 -3.85
CA THR A 154 -20.99 -16.98 -3.88
C THR A 154 -21.70 -17.57 -5.09
N GLY A 155 -21.02 -18.45 -5.81
CA GLY A 155 -21.51 -19.13 -7.01
C GLY A 155 -20.80 -18.67 -8.29
N THR A 156 -21.49 -18.73 -9.41
CA THR A 156 -21.05 -18.16 -10.70
C THR A 156 -21.93 -16.95 -11.03
N GLY A 157 -21.39 -15.92 -11.66
CA GLY A 157 -22.22 -14.76 -12.01
C GLY A 157 -21.43 -13.57 -12.51
N SER A 158 -22.12 -12.45 -12.64
CA SER A 158 -21.56 -11.15 -12.95
C SER A 158 -22.17 -10.10 -12.05
N THR A 159 -21.36 -9.17 -11.55
CA THR A 159 -21.80 -7.99 -10.81
C THR A 159 -21.26 -6.75 -11.48
N THR A 160 -22.11 -5.77 -11.74
CA THR A 160 -21.68 -4.43 -12.17
C THR A 160 -21.83 -3.46 -11.00
N PHE A 161 -20.74 -2.77 -10.70
CA PHE A 161 -20.66 -1.72 -9.70
C PHE A 161 -20.74 -0.37 -10.36
N THR A 162 -21.55 0.53 -9.83
CA THR A 162 -21.62 1.91 -10.29
C THR A 162 -21.76 2.86 -9.12
N GLN A 163 -20.77 3.72 -8.95
CA GLN A 163 -20.90 4.90 -8.10
C GLN A 163 -21.74 5.94 -8.84
N VAL A 164 -22.89 6.31 -8.25
CA VAL A 164 -23.84 7.26 -8.83
C VAL A 164 -23.66 8.61 -8.13
N PRO A 165 -23.12 9.64 -8.80
CA PRO A 165 -23.03 10.98 -8.24
C PRO A 165 -24.39 11.70 -8.30
N TYR A 166 -24.76 12.37 -7.22
CA TYR A 166 -25.94 13.23 -7.14
C TYR A 166 -25.53 14.70 -7.06
N GLN A 167 -26.27 15.56 -7.75
CA GLN A 167 -26.06 17.00 -7.75
C GLN A 167 -27.32 17.74 -7.28
N GLY A 168 -27.17 18.67 -6.35
CA GLY A 168 -28.29 19.44 -5.78
C GLY A 168 -29.24 18.61 -4.91
N SER A 169 -30.38 19.20 -4.52
CA SER A 169 -31.39 18.49 -3.71
C SER A 169 -32.20 17.53 -4.58
N GLN A 170 -31.93 16.23 -4.42
CA GLN A 170 -32.60 15.16 -5.15
C GLN A 170 -33.85 14.61 -4.42
N ASN A 171 -34.29 15.26 -3.33
CA ASN A 171 -35.32 14.74 -2.41
C ASN A 171 -35.02 13.34 -1.84
N ILE A 172 -33.74 12.95 -1.79
CA ILE A 172 -33.29 11.73 -1.12
C ILE A 172 -33.01 12.09 0.34
N THR A 173 -33.58 11.36 1.29
CA THR A 173 -33.36 11.63 2.72
C THR A 173 -31.87 11.64 3.06
N GLY A 174 -31.39 12.71 3.70
CA GLY A 174 -29.98 12.92 4.05
C GLY A 174 -29.12 13.53 2.94
N ASN A 175 -29.71 13.92 1.81
CA ASN A 175 -29.06 14.59 0.67
C ASN A 175 -27.66 14.05 0.32
N PRO A 176 -27.55 12.74 0.01
CA PRO A 176 -26.25 12.13 -0.24
C PRO A 176 -25.61 12.66 -1.52
N SER A 177 -24.29 12.85 -1.50
CA SER A 177 -23.52 13.21 -2.70
C SER A 177 -23.33 12.03 -3.64
N TYR A 178 -23.32 10.81 -3.11
CA TYR A 178 -23.05 9.58 -3.86
C TYR A 178 -23.96 8.42 -3.40
N ALA A 179 -24.13 7.43 -4.26
CA ALA A 179 -24.72 6.14 -3.92
C ALA A 179 -24.01 5.01 -4.66
N LEU A 180 -24.04 3.81 -4.07
CA LEU A 180 -23.52 2.61 -4.71
C LEU A 180 -24.66 1.82 -5.33
N THR A 181 -24.57 1.56 -6.63
CA THR A 181 -25.42 0.59 -7.33
C THR A 181 -24.65 -0.71 -7.51
N ILE A 182 -25.28 -1.81 -7.08
CA ILE A 182 -24.78 -3.18 -7.23
C ILE A 182 -25.81 -3.91 -8.10
N ASP A 183 -25.44 -4.22 -9.34
CA ASP A 183 -26.28 -4.95 -10.29
C ASP A 183 -25.78 -6.39 -10.40
N ASN A 184 -26.43 -7.30 -9.68
CA ASN A 184 -26.05 -8.70 -9.60
C ASN A 184 -26.80 -9.56 -10.62
N SER A 185 -26.09 -10.50 -11.24
CA SER A 185 -26.66 -11.48 -12.16
C SER A 185 -26.06 -12.86 -11.94
N GLY A 186 -26.89 -13.84 -11.61
CA GLY A 186 -26.54 -15.27 -11.58
C GLY A 186 -25.95 -15.78 -10.26
N TRP A 187 -25.62 -14.91 -9.30
CA TRP A 187 -25.03 -15.33 -8.03
C TRP A 187 -26.03 -16.09 -7.16
N THR A 188 -25.53 -17.07 -6.40
CA THR A 188 -26.33 -17.79 -5.40
C THR A 188 -26.56 -16.95 -4.15
N SER A 189 -25.57 -16.14 -3.77
CA SER A 189 -25.60 -15.24 -2.62
C SER A 189 -24.78 -13.99 -2.92
N ALA A 190 -25.27 -12.84 -2.48
CA ALA A 190 -24.52 -11.58 -2.48
C ALA A 190 -24.68 -10.89 -1.12
N LYS A 191 -23.55 -10.53 -0.49
CA LYS A 191 -23.50 -9.96 0.85
C LYS A 191 -22.60 -8.73 0.87
N LEU A 192 -23.16 -7.56 1.11
CA LEU A 192 -22.38 -6.34 1.36
C LEU A 192 -22.06 -6.27 2.86
N ILE A 193 -20.79 -6.17 3.21
CA ILE A 193 -20.27 -6.33 4.58
C ILE A 193 -19.48 -5.10 4.99
N GLN A 194 -19.74 -4.62 6.21
CA GLN A 194 -18.86 -3.73 6.96
C GLN A 194 -18.33 -4.48 8.19
N ARG A 195 -17.00 -4.62 8.30
CA ARG A 195 -16.34 -5.35 9.40
C ARG A 195 -15.78 -4.40 10.46
N PHE A 196 -15.96 -4.79 11.72
CA PHE A 196 -15.37 -4.17 12.92
C PHE A 196 -14.41 -5.15 13.58
N SER A 197 -13.11 -5.00 13.29
CA SER A 197 -12.05 -5.90 13.79
C SER A 197 -11.61 -5.56 15.22
N ASN A 198 -10.95 -6.51 15.87
CA ASN A 198 -10.37 -6.42 17.22
C ASN A 198 -11.38 -6.23 18.36
N ASN A 199 -12.66 -6.50 18.11
CA ASN A 199 -13.69 -6.54 19.13
C ASN A 199 -14.87 -7.40 18.69
N GLY A 200 -14.87 -8.66 19.11
CA GLY A 200 -15.93 -9.62 18.82
C GLY A 200 -17.23 -9.46 19.62
N SER A 201 -17.30 -8.47 20.51
CA SER A 201 -18.40 -8.28 21.46
C SER A 201 -18.93 -6.84 21.50
N ILE A 202 -18.57 -6.02 20.51
CA ILE A 202 -18.97 -4.62 20.45
C ILE A 202 -20.50 -4.50 20.45
N PHE A 203 -21.06 -3.67 21.33
CA PHE A 203 -22.52 -3.51 21.55
C PHE A 203 -23.27 -4.73 22.13
N SER A 204 -22.58 -5.82 22.47
CA SER A 204 -23.23 -6.98 23.08
C SER A 204 -23.86 -6.64 24.43
N ASN A 205 -24.95 -7.33 24.78
CA ASN A 205 -25.79 -7.06 25.95
C ASN A 205 -26.38 -5.63 25.99
N GLY A 206 -26.37 -4.94 24.84
CA GLY A 206 -26.90 -3.61 24.65
C GLY A 206 -27.93 -3.57 23.53
N ALA A 207 -27.92 -2.49 22.74
CA ALA A 207 -28.81 -2.34 21.59
C ALA A 207 -28.09 -1.72 20.40
N VAL A 208 -28.55 -2.08 19.19
CA VAL A 208 -28.07 -1.51 17.93
C VAL A 208 -29.24 -1.04 17.08
N ALA A 209 -29.04 0.03 16.33
CA ALA A 209 -29.96 0.48 15.30
C ALA A 209 -29.24 0.65 13.96
N ILE A 210 -29.91 0.20 12.90
CA ILE A 210 -29.48 0.40 11.52
C ILE A 210 -30.49 1.31 10.81
N ALA A 211 -30.00 2.21 9.97
CA ALA A 211 -30.79 2.94 9.00
C ALA A 211 -30.04 2.98 7.67
N PHE A 212 -30.73 2.87 6.54
CA PHE A 212 -30.15 3.10 5.22
C PHE A 212 -31.21 3.57 4.24
N THR A 213 -30.76 4.25 3.19
CA THR A 213 -31.62 4.72 2.10
C THR A 213 -31.34 3.87 0.86
N ALA A 214 -32.36 3.24 0.31
CA ALA A 214 -32.19 2.35 -0.84
C ALA A 214 -33.38 2.37 -1.81
N THR A 215 -33.12 1.92 -3.03
CA THR A 215 -34.12 1.57 -4.05
C THR A 215 -33.69 0.31 -4.78
N ALA A 216 -34.64 -0.55 -5.10
CA ALA A 216 -34.40 -1.74 -5.91
C ALA A 216 -34.75 -1.47 -7.38
N THR A 217 -34.02 -2.10 -8.31
CA THR A 217 -34.29 -1.96 -9.76
C THR A 217 -34.04 -3.29 -10.46
N PRO A 218 -34.92 -3.75 -11.36
CA PRO A 218 -36.25 -3.23 -11.69
C PRO A 218 -37.35 -3.65 -10.70
N ASN A 219 -37.14 -4.73 -9.93
CA ASN A 219 -38.16 -5.30 -9.04
C ASN A 219 -37.81 -5.06 -7.57
N PRO A 220 -38.80 -5.05 -6.66
CA PRO A 220 -38.57 -5.05 -5.23
C PRO A 220 -37.82 -6.30 -4.76
N GLN A 221 -36.85 -6.13 -3.86
CA GLN A 221 -36.06 -7.23 -3.30
C GLN A 221 -36.04 -7.21 -1.77
N THR A 222 -35.91 -8.37 -1.12
CA THR A 222 -35.79 -8.43 0.34
C THR A 222 -34.34 -8.22 0.75
N VAL A 223 -34.09 -7.22 1.60
CA VAL A 223 -32.79 -6.99 2.23
C VAL A 223 -32.87 -7.37 3.69
N THR A 224 -31.96 -8.24 4.12
CA THR A 224 -31.79 -8.62 5.52
C THR A 224 -30.46 -8.10 6.04
N VAL A 225 -30.50 -7.33 7.13
CA VAL A 225 -29.32 -6.80 7.81
C VAL A 225 -29.11 -7.54 9.12
N SER A 226 -27.93 -8.11 9.31
CA SER A 226 -27.58 -8.89 10.51
C SER A 226 -26.30 -8.41 11.16
N TYR A 227 -26.26 -8.44 12.49
CA TYR A 227 -25.06 -8.36 13.32
C TYR A 227 -24.49 -9.77 13.47
N SER A 228 -23.26 -10.01 13.02
CA SER A 228 -22.63 -11.33 13.05
C SER A 228 -21.25 -11.26 13.71
N PRO A 229 -21.05 -11.78 14.93
CA PRO A 229 -19.73 -11.93 15.51
C PRO A 229 -18.90 -12.99 14.74
N SER A 230 -17.57 -12.93 14.85
CA SER A 230 -16.63 -13.87 14.22
C SER A 230 -16.90 -15.33 14.61
N VAL A 231 -17.24 -15.55 15.88
CA VAL A 231 -17.80 -16.79 16.39
C VAL A 231 -19.08 -16.50 17.16
N GLY A 232 -20.12 -17.30 16.94
CA GLY A 232 -21.42 -17.18 17.60
C GLY A 232 -22.59 -17.16 16.63
N MET A 233 -23.78 -16.87 17.15
CA MET A 233 -24.98 -16.73 16.31
C MET A 233 -25.17 -15.28 15.85
N ALA A 234 -25.45 -15.10 14.56
CA ALA A 234 -25.84 -13.81 14.01
C ALA A 234 -27.25 -13.41 14.48
N THR A 235 -27.42 -12.12 14.79
CA THR A 235 -28.69 -11.52 15.16
C THR A 235 -29.22 -10.69 13.98
N ASN A 236 -30.44 -10.98 13.51
CA ASN A 236 -31.09 -10.17 12.49
C ASN A 236 -31.59 -8.85 13.07
N ILE A 237 -31.09 -7.73 12.55
CA ILE A 237 -31.51 -6.37 12.94
C ILE A 237 -32.75 -5.97 12.12
N LEU A 238 -32.67 -6.14 10.80
CA LEU A 238 -33.70 -5.71 9.86
C LEU A 238 -33.99 -6.81 8.84
N ASN A 239 -35.27 -7.00 8.49
CA ASN A 239 -35.70 -7.78 7.33
C ASN A 239 -36.86 -7.04 6.67
N LYS A 240 -36.60 -6.41 5.52
CA LYS A 240 -37.56 -5.56 4.81
C LYS A 240 -37.49 -5.74 3.30
N GLN A 241 -38.62 -5.53 2.63
CA GLN A 241 -38.66 -5.44 1.17
C GLN A 241 -38.28 -4.02 0.74
N VAL A 242 -37.15 -3.89 0.06
CA VAL A 242 -36.74 -2.67 -0.62
C VAL A 242 -37.58 -2.54 -1.90
N THR A 243 -38.29 -1.43 -2.03
CA THR A 243 -39.24 -1.19 -3.12
C THR A 243 -38.53 -0.61 -4.34
N SER A 244 -39.16 -0.77 -5.50
CA SER A 244 -38.71 -0.18 -6.76
C SER A 244 -39.38 1.17 -7.02
N GLY A 245 -38.74 2.04 -7.79
CA GLY A 245 -39.32 3.29 -8.30
C GLY A 245 -38.97 4.56 -7.52
N GLY A 246 -38.19 4.46 -6.43
CA GLY A 246 -37.71 5.62 -5.68
C GLY A 246 -37.00 5.23 -4.38
N PHE A 247 -36.17 6.14 -3.87
CA PHE A 247 -35.46 5.95 -2.60
C PHE A 247 -36.41 5.98 -1.41
N ASN A 248 -36.27 5.00 -0.53
CA ASN A 248 -36.96 4.94 0.75
C ASN A 248 -35.95 4.70 1.89
N VAL A 249 -36.30 5.16 3.08
CA VAL A 249 -35.51 4.93 4.30
C VAL A 249 -36.00 3.66 4.98
N TYR A 250 -35.07 2.75 5.25
CA TYR A 250 -35.31 1.52 5.99
C TYR A 250 -34.52 1.57 7.28
N LYS A 251 -35.20 1.42 8.42
CA LYS A 251 -34.57 1.54 9.74
C LYS A 251 -35.21 0.62 10.76
N ARG A 252 -34.41 0.15 11.73
CA ARG A 252 -34.86 -0.62 12.88
C ARG A 252 -33.79 -0.67 13.97
N ALA A 253 -34.22 -0.70 15.23
CA ALA A 253 -33.40 -1.02 16.38
C ALA A 253 -33.75 -2.41 16.96
N VAL A 254 -32.75 -3.05 17.57
CA VAL A 254 -32.91 -4.35 18.24
C VAL A 254 -31.98 -4.44 19.45
N ASP A 255 -32.43 -5.13 20.49
CA ASP A 255 -31.57 -5.55 21.59
C ASP A 255 -30.65 -6.69 21.16
N LEU A 256 -29.40 -6.60 21.57
CA LEU A 256 -28.42 -7.67 21.42
C LEU A 256 -28.32 -8.47 22.72
N GLY A 257 -28.32 -9.78 22.59
CA GLY A 257 -28.02 -10.67 23.73
C GLY A 257 -26.56 -10.55 24.19
N VAL A 258 -26.23 -11.28 25.25
CA VAL A 258 -24.84 -11.46 25.67
C VAL A 258 -24.00 -12.04 24.54
N SER A 259 -22.76 -11.54 24.38
CA SER A 259 -21.86 -12.09 23.35
C SER A 259 -21.58 -13.55 23.63
N SER A 260 -21.57 -14.35 22.56
CA SER A 260 -21.12 -15.75 22.57
C SER A 260 -19.77 -15.91 21.86
N ASN A 261 -19.11 -14.81 21.51
CA ASN A 261 -17.84 -14.84 20.81
C ASN A 261 -16.74 -15.33 21.75
N SER A 262 -16.03 -16.36 21.32
CA SER A 262 -14.94 -17.00 22.06
C SER A 262 -13.55 -16.68 21.51
N ASP A 263 -13.45 -15.90 20.43
CA ASP A 263 -12.17 -15.54 19.83
C ASP A 263 -11.41 -14.53 20.70
N ASP A 264 -10.09 -14.63 20.69
CA ASP A 264 -9.21 -13.67 21.37
C ASP A 264 -9.26 -12.30 20.69
N ASP A 265 -9.10 -11.22 21.45
CA ASP A 265 -9.26 -9.82 21.02
C ASP A 265 -8.44 -9.43 19.77
N GLY A 266 -7.33 -10.12 19.47
CA GLY A 266 -6.53 -9.86 18.26
C GLY A 266 -7.05 -10.50 16.96
N SER A 267 -8.04 -11.40 17.08
CA SER A 267 -8.65 -12.14 15.95
C SER A 267 -10.16 -11.95 15.87
N ALA A 268 -10.78 -11.49 16.95
CA ALA A 268 -12.22 -11.32 17.05
C ALA A 268 -12.72 -10.13 16.22
N TYR A 269 -13.86 -10.31 15.54
CA TYR A 269 -14.50 -9.24 14.76
C TYR A 269 -16.03 -9.33 14.82
N VAL A 270 -16.70 -8.28 14.36
CA VAL A 270 -18.15 -8.24 14.12
C VAL A 270 -18.41 -7.73 12.71
N ASP A 271 -19.23 -8.45 11.96
CA ASP A 271 -19.68 -8.07 10.64
C ASP A 271 -21.12 -7.56 10.68
N ILE A 272 -21.36 -6.41 10.06
CA ILE A 272 -22.70 -5.95 9.69
C ILE A 272 -22.94 -6.37 8.24
N ILE A 273 -23.85 -7.32 8.05
CA ILE A 273 -24.04 -8.01 6.76
C ILE A 273 -25.39 -7.59 6.18
N PHE A 274 -25.35 -6.95 5.01
CA PHE A 274 -26.50 -6.72 4.15
C PHE A 274 -26.60 -7.87 3.15
N ASN A 275 -27.54 -8.77 3.38
CA ASN A 275 -27.88 -9.81 2.41
C ASN A 275 -28.77 -9.18 1.34
N ILE A 276 -28.26 -9.12 0.11
CA ILE A 276 -28.92 -8.55 -1.06
C ILE A 276 -29.17 -9.64 -2.11
N SER A 277 -30.01 -9.35 -3.10
CA SER A 277 -30.31 -10.31 -4.17
C SER A 277 -29.07 -10.63 -5.01
N GLY A 278 -28.85 -11.93 -5.29
CA GLY A 278 -27.80 -12.39 -6.20
C GLY A 278 -28.13 -12.22 -7.69
N THR A 279 -29.35 -11.75 -8.01
CA THR A 279 -29.87 -11.69 -9.39
C THR A 279 -30.56 -10.38 -9.74
N GLU A 280 -30.58 -9.39 -8.84
CA GLU A 280 -31.27 -8.12 -9.06
C GLU A 280 -30.39 -6.94 -8.61
N ALA A 281 -30.67 -5.75 -9.15
CA ALA A 281 -29.92 -4.55 -8.80
C ALA A 281 -30.49 -3.82 -7.58
N ILE A 282 -29.60 -3.28 -6.77
CA ILE A 282 -29.93 -2.39 -5.65
C ILE A 282 -29.03 -1.17 -5.66
N THR A 283 -29.59 -0.01 -5.35
CA THR A 283 -28.84 1.21 -5.08
C THR A 283 -28.98 1.57 -3.60
N ILE A 284 -27.86 1.70 -2.89
CA ILE A 284 -27.79 1.94 -1.44
C ILE A 284 -26.95 3.19 -1.15
N THR A 285 -27.37 3.99 -0.18
CA THR A 285 -26.64 5.16 0.36
C THR A 285 -27.10 5.48 1.79
N ASN A 286 -26.46 6.45 2.44
CA ASN A 286 -26.82 6.96 3.76
C ASN A 286 -26.96 5.86 4.81
N VAL A 287 -25.97 4.97 4.90
CA VAL A 287 -25.97 3.89 5.88
C VAL A 287 -25.54 4.42 7.24
N GLN A 288 -26.38 4.21 8.25
CA GLN A 288 -26.09 4.51 9.64
C GLN A 288 -26.19 3.27 10.51
N LEU A 289 -25.17 3.05 11.33
CA LEU A 289 -25.20 2.13 12.47
C LEU A 289 -24.95 2.94 13.73
N THR A 290 -25.84 2.81 14.70
CA THR A 290 -25.64 3.31 16.06
C THR A 290 -25.76 2.16 17.03
N GLY A 291 -24.97 2.21 18.10
CA GLY A 291 -24.97 1.17 19.12
C GLY A 291 -24.72 1.76 20.50
N GLN A 292 -25.27 1.10 21.50
CA GLN A 292 -25.11 1.47 22.91
C GLN A 292 -24.91 0.21 23.76
N SER A 293 -24.21 0.35 24.89
CA SER A 293 -23.92 -0.77 25.81
C SER A 293 -25.07 -1.09 26.77
N THR A 294 -26.25 -0.51 26.56
CA THR A 294 -27.46 -0.73 27.36
C THR A 294 -28.61 -1.16 26.45
N PRO A 295 -29.51 -2.06 26.90
CA PRO A 295 -30.70 -2.41 26.12
C PRO A 295 -31.60 -1.20 25.81
N LEU A 296 -32.49 -1.35 24.84
CA LEU A 296 -33.55 -0.40 24.51
C LEU A 296 -34.41 -0.14 25.73
N SER A 297 -34.78 1.12 25.94
CA SER A 297 -35.61 1.51 27.06
C SER A 297 -37.06 1.04 26.83
N SER A 298 -37.85 1.01 27.90
CA SER A 298 -39.29 0.75 27.79
C SER A 298 -40.07 1.87 27.10
N THR A 299 -39.45 3.03 26.83
CA THR A 299 -40.07 4.13 26.06
C THR A 299 -39.85 4.01 24.56
N PHE A 300 -38.94 3.13 24.13
CA PHE A 300 -38.74 2.72 22.73
C PHE A 300 -39.89 1.80 22.29
N SER A 301 -41.05 2.41 22.02
CA SER A 301 -42.33 1.71 21.83
C SER A 301 -42.46 1.03 20.47
N ASP A 302 -41.81 1.57 19.44
CA ASP A 302 -41.79 1.00 18.09
C ASP A 302 -40.35 0.93 17.57
N PRO A 303 -39.78 -0.29 17.43
CA PRO A 303 -38.39 -0.46 17.05
C PRO A 303 -38.06 0.09 15.66
N GLU A 304 -39.06 0.34 14.80
CA GLU A 304 -38.88 0.87 13.45
C GLU A 304 -39.13 2.38 13.39
N LEU A 305 -40.14 2.90 14.11
CA LEU A 305 -40.39 4.35 14.12
C LEU A 305 -39.37 5.11 14.96
N ASP A 306 -39.00 4.56 16.11
CA ASP A 306 -38.15 5.23 17.10
C ASP A 306 -36.64 5.09 16.78
N ALA A 307 -36.29 4.20 15.83
CA ALA A 307 -34.92 4.08 15.33
C ALA A 307 -34.42 5.40 14.72
N PRO A 308 -33.17 5.81 14.99
CA PRO A 308 -32.60 7.01 14.40
C PRO A 308 -32.55 6.88 12.88
N ILE A 309 -32.79 8.01 12.19
CA ILE A 309 -32.54 8.14 10.76
C ILE A 309 -31.07 8.53 10.53
N TYR A 310 -30.64 8.47 9.26
CA TYR A 310 -29.33 8.95 8.87
C TYR A 310 -29.13 10.42 9.30
N GLN A 311 -28.11 10.65 10.12
CA GLN A 311 -27.66 11.99 10.52
C GLN A 311 -26.73 12.51 9.43
N GLU A 312 -27.07 13.66 8.86
CA GLU A 312 -26.25 14.28 7.81
C GLU A 312 -24.83 14.56 8.34
N GLN A 313 -23.84 14.06 7.61
CA GLN A 313 -22.43 14.27 7.90
C GLN A 313 -21.79 14.98 6.70
N THR A 314 -20.83 15.86 6.94
CA THR A 314 -20.08 16.48 5.85
C THR A 314 -19.15 15.45 5.20
N TYR A 315 -18.75 15.71 3.96
CA TYR A 315 -17.77 14.88 3.26
C TYR A 315 -16.46 14.76 4.07
N GLU A 316 -15.99 15.86 4.66
CA GLU A 316 -14.78 15.88 5.47
C GLU A 316 -14.89 14.98 6.72
N ARG A 317 -16.08 14.87 7.32
CA ARG A 317 -16.30 13.94 8.44
C ARG A 317 -16.34 12.48 7.99
N SER A 318 -16.79 12.23 6.76
CA SER A 318 -16.72 10.89 6.17
C SER A 318 -15.26 10.48 5.93
N VAL A 319 -14.44 11.39 5.39
CA VAL A 319 -12.99 11.17 5.19
C VAL A 319 -12.23 11.05 6.51
N ASP A 320 -12.59 11.81 7.55
CA ASP A 320 -12.00 11.70 8.90
C ASP A 320 -12.22 10.29 9.50
N GLN A 321 -13.40 9.70 9.28
CA GLN A 321 -13.68 8.32 9.71
C GLN A 321 -12.84 7.28 8.93
N GLU A 322 -12.46 7.57 7.69
CA GLU A 322 -11.60 6.71 6.88
C GLU A 322 -10.14 6.72 7.34
N PHE A 323 -9.67 7.80 7.97
CA PHE A 323 -8.30 7.88 8.48
C PHE A 323 -7.98 6.72 9.42
N HIS A 324 -8.93 6.29 10.26
CA HIS A 324 -8.73 5.17 11.18
C HIS A 324 -8.58 3.82 10.49
N VAL A 325 -9.22 3.63 9.32
CA VAL A 325 -9.09 2.41 8.51
C VAL A 325 -7.66 2.30 7.97
N TYR A 326 -7.10 3.41 7.49
CA TYR A 326 -5.76 3.41 6.90
C TYR A 326 -4.67 3.82 7.87
N ARG A 327 -4.97 4.07 9.15
CA ARG A 327 -4.02 4.65 10.10
C ARG A 327 -2.75 3.83 10.22
N ASP A 328 -2.88 2.51 10.31
CA ASP A 328 -1.73 1.61 10.45
C ASP A 328 -0.84 1.67 9.21
N SER A 329 -1.48 1.54 8.05
CA SER A 329 -0.93 1.63 6.70
C SER A 329 -0.28 3.02 6.42
N LEU A 330 -0.81 4.09 7.01
CA LEU A 330 -0.29 5.46 6.86
C LEU A 330 0.83 5.81 7.85
N LEU A 331 0.77 5.34 9.10
CA LEU A 331 1.64 5.81 10.18
C LEU A 331 2.66 4.78 10.68
N ASN A 332 2.28 3.50 10.72
CA ASN A 332 3.05 2.48 11.44
C ASN A 332 3.81 1.54 10.50
N GLN A 333 3.25 1.24 9.33
CA GLN A 333 3.86 0.33 8.37
C GLN A 333 5.10 0.95 7.70
N ALA A 334 6.12 0.10 7.46
CA ALA A 334 7.36 0.52 6.85
C ALA A 334 7.14 0.96 5.39
N LYS A 335 7.80 2.04 4.98
CA LYS A 335 7.67 2.65 3.64
C LYS A 335 8.92 2.44 2.77
N ASP A 336 9.75 1.50 3.16
CA ASP A 336 10.99 1.18 2.47
C ASP A 336 10.69 0.32 1.25
N ASN A 337 11.36 0.61 0.14
CA ASN A 337 11.25 -0.22 -1.06
C ASN A 337 11.89 -1.58 -0.80
N LEU A 338 11.12 -2.65 -1.00
CA LEU A 338 11.66 -4.02 -1.01
C LEU A 338 12.49 -4.29 -2.27
N LEU A 339 12.31 -3.48 -3.32
CA LEU A 339 13.01 -3.59 -4.60
C LEU A 339 14.34 -2.85 -4.55
N VAL A 340 15.36 -3.47 -5.15
CA VAL A 340 16.74 -2.95 -5.20
C VAL A 340 17.06 -2.48 -6.61
N GLY A 341 17.44 -1.22 -6.76
CA GLY A 341 17.84 -0.66 -8.06
C GLY A 341 16.69 -0.35 -9.01
N TRP A 342 15.43 -0.52 -8.60
CA TRP A 342 14.24 -0.20 -9.40
C TRP A 342 13.79 1.26 -9.30
N THR A 343 14.56 2.11 -8.63
CA THR A 343 14.58 3.55 -8.89
C THR A 343 15.61 3.79 -10.00
N PHE A 344 15.20 3.68 -11.26
CA PHE A 344 16.11 3.48 -12.38
C PHE A 344 17.04 4.67 -12.63
N GLY A 345 16.59 5.90 -12.35
CA GLY A 345 17.44 7.09 -12.41
C GLY A 345 18.64 7.06 -11.44
N LEU A 346 18.51 6.33 -10.32
CA LEU A 346 19.57 6.13 -9.31
C LEU A 346 20.30 4.79 -9.44
N ASN A 347 19.83 3.90 -10.31
CA ASN A 347 20.49 2.63 -10.57
C ASN A 347 21.92 2.89 -11.09
N PRO A 348 22.95 2.20 -10.56
CA PRO A 348 24.33 2.44 -10.93
C PRO A 348 24.75 1.77 -12.25
N TRP A 349 23.93 0.85 -12.80
CA TRP A 349 24.21 0.11 -14.04
C TRP A 349 25.61 -0.53 -14.00
N GLN A 350 25.91 -1.25 -12.91
CA GLN A 350 27.22 -1.89 -12.75
C GLN A 350 27.36 -3.11 -13.66
N PHE A 351 26.28 -3.86 -13.88
CA PHE A 351 26.34 -5.08 -14.67
C PHE A 351 26.38 -4.86 -16.19
N ASN A 352 25.54 -3.98 -16.72
CA ASN A 352 25.32 -3.84 -18.17
C ASN A 352 25.61 -2.42 -18.68
N ASP A 353 25.65 -2.26 -20.00
CA ASP A 353 25.85 -0.96 -20.63
C ASP A 353 24.62 -0.07 -20.42
N THR A 354 24.85 1.23 -20.31
CA THR A 354 23.80 2.24 -20.37
C THR A 354 23.29 2.49 -21.79
N ALA A 355 24.05 2.08 -22.81
CA ALA A 355 23.62 2.17 -24.21
C ALA A 355 22.42 1.26 -24.51
N ASP A 356 21.53 1.71 -25.39
CA ASP A 356 20.37 0.93 -25.84
C ASP A 356 20.82 -0.21 -26.78
N THR A 357 20.85 -1.44 -26.27
CA THR A 357 21.44 -2.61 -26.94
C THR A 357 20.43 -3.74 -27.09
N THR A 358 20.51 -4.48 -28.21
CA THR A 358 19.62 -5.62 -28.49
C THR A 358 19.83 -6.75 -27.49
N ILE A 359 18.73 -7.27 -26.97
CA ILE A 359 18.70 -8.37 -26.02
C ILE A 359 18.80 -9.70 -26.77
N SER A 360 19.93 -10.39 -26.59
CA SER A 360 20.29 -11.63 -27.26
C SER A 360 19.60 -12.88 -26.72
N ASN A 361 19.29 -12.92 -25.42
CA ASN A 361 18.65 -14.06 -24.76
C ASN A 361 17.18 -13.76 -24.46
N GLN A 362 16.35 -14.81 -24.39
CA GLN A 362 14.94 -14.62 -24.07
C GLN A 362 14.75 -14.08 -22.64
N THR A 363 15.54 -14.58 -21.70
CA THR A 363 15.60 -14.08 -20.33
C THR A 363 17.03 -13.75 -19.95
N GLN A 364 17.31 -12.53 -19.51
CA GLN A 364 18.62 -12.15 -18.99
C GLN A 364 18.59 -10.91 -18.10
N TYR A 365 19.61 -10.73 -17.26
CA TYR A 365 19.85 -9.48 -16.57
C TYR A 365 20.18 -8.36 -17.56
N ILE A 366 19.46 -7.25 -17.47
CA ILE A 366 19.64 -6.07 -18.32
C ILE A 366 20.14 -4.85 -17.55
N ALA A 367 19.95 -4.83 -16.24
CA ALA A 367 20.55 -3.90 -15.28
C ALA A 367 20.90 -4.69 -14.01
N ASP A 368 21.35 -4.01 -12.94
CA ASP A 368 21.92 -4.69 -11.76
C ASP A 368 21.03 -5.82 -11.20
N GLN A 369 19.81 -5.51 -10.75
CA GLN A 369 18.84 -6.50 -10.25
C GLN A 369 17.61 -6.66 -11.16
N THR A 370 17.67 -6.13 -12.39
CA THR A 370 16.53 -6.16 -13.32
C THR A 370 16.80 -7.21 -14.39
N ILE A 371 15.92 -8.20 -14.43
CA ILE A 371 15.85 -9.22 -15.47
C ILE A 371 14.80 -8.78 -16.47
N LEU A 372 15.08 -8.98 -17.76
CA LEU A 372 14.09 -8.86 -18.81
C LEU A 372 13.76 -10.25 -19.33
N HIS A 373 12.47 -10.51 -19.52
CA HIS A 373 11.96 -11.61 -20.32
C HIS A 373 11.25 -11.05 -21.55
N GLN A 374 11.58 -11.54 -22.73
CA GLN A 374 10.90 -11.23 -23.98
C GLN A 374 10.17 -12.47 -24.50
N GLU A 375 9.03 -12.30 -25.16
CA GLU A 375 8.29 -13.42 -25.75
C GLU A 375 9.14 -14.21 -26.77
N THR A 376 8.82 -15.48 -27.00
CA THR A 376 9.45 -16.28 -28.06
C THR A 376 9.24 -15.63 -29.42
N ASN A 377 10.33 -15.26 -30.10
CA ASN A 377 10.40 -14.46 -31.34
C ASN A 377 10.26 -12.94 -31.18
N SER A 378 10.14 -12.43 -29.96
CA SER A 378 10.31 -11.00 -29.69
C SER A 378 11.78 -10.60 -29.80
N SER A 379 12.02 -9.35 -30.17
CA SER A 379 13.34 -8.74 -30.10
C SER A 379 13.21 -7.29 -29.66
N VAL A 380 13.71 -7.01 -28.46
CA VAL A 380 13.76 -5.65 -27.91
C VAL A 380 15.18 -5.22 -27.60
N LYS A 381 15.38 -3.91 -27.54
CA LYS A 381 16.58 -3.30 -26.96
C LYS A 381 16.29 -2.83 -25.55
N SER A 382 17.32 -2.83 -24.69
CA SER A 382 17.25 -2.20 -23.39
C SER A 382 18.42 -1.24 -23.20
N GLY A 383 18.18 -0.14 -22.49
CA GLY A 383 19.23 0.78 -22.06
C GLY A 383 18.74 1.78 -21.03
N LYS A 384 19.59 2.76 -20.74
CA LYS A 384 19.29 3.87 -19.84
C LYS A 384 18.77 5.05 -20.66
N GLY A 385 17.60 5.55 -20.29
CA GLY A 385 17.00 6.73 -20.90
C GLY A 385 17.85 7.99 -20.70
N GLY A 386 17.59 9.02 -21.50
CA GLY A 386 18.23 10.33 -21.33
C GLY A 386 17.66 11.15 -20.17
N TYR A 387 18.23 12.34 -19.93
CA TYR A 387 17.76 13.28 -18.90
C TYR A 387 16.27 13.62 -19.02
N GLY A 388 15.74 13.74 -20.24
CA GLY A 388 14.33 14.06 -20.50
C GLY A 388 13.33 13.01 -20.03
N VAL A 389 13.79 11.80 -19.68
CA VAL A 389 13.00 10.70 -19.11
C VAL A 389 13.59 10.24 -17.77
N ASN A 390 14.19 11.18 -17.02
CA ASN A 390 14.79 10.98 -15.70
C ASN A 390 15.79 9.82 -15.60
N PHE A 391 16.50 9.53 -16.69
CA PHE A 391 17.41 8.40 -16.76
C PHE A 391 16.78 7.04 -16.42
N GLY A 392 15.47 6.88 -16.66
CA GLY A 392 14.72 5.66 -16.42
C GLY A 392 15.19 4.48 -17.27
N LEU A 393 14.72 3.27 -16.94
CA LEU A 393 14.91 2.10 -17.79
C LEU A 393 14.13 2.29 -19.09
N GLN A 394 14.81 2.15 -20.23
CA GLN A 394 14.23 2.21 -21.55
C GLN A 394 14.18 0.82 -22.16
N LEU A 395 13.02 0.44 -22.69
CA LEU A 395 12.82 -0.75 -23.53
C LEU A 395 12.32 -0.29 -24.90
N THR A 396 13.06 -0.59 -25.96
CA THR A 396 12.76 -0.14 -27.33
C THR A 396 12.43 -1.34 -28.23
N ALA A 397 11.33 -1.28 -28.96
CA ALA A 397 10.98 -2.30 -29.94
C ALA A 397 11.89 -2.23 -31.17
N ILE A 398 12.40 -3.39 -31.62
CA ILE A 398 13.22 -3.47 -32.83
C ILE A 398 12.34 -3.37 -34.07
N ASN A 399 12.82 -2.60 -35.05
CA ASN A 399 12.10 -2.35 -36.29
C ASN A 399 11.84 -3.66 -37.07
N GLY A 400 10.61 -3.87 -37.51
CA GLY A 400 10.19 -5.03 -38.29
C GLY A 400 9.79 -6.27 -37.47
N VAL A 401 9.70 -6.15 -36.14
CA VAL A 401 9.18 -7.21 -35.25
C VAL A 401 7.83 -6.78 -34.70
N ASN A 402 6.83 -7.65 -34.82
CA ASN A 402 5.42 -7.32 -34.51
C ASN A 402 4.97 -7.86 -33.14
N ASP A 403 5.64 -8.90 -32.61
CA ASP A 403 5.27 -9.60 -31.39
C ASP A 403 6.29 -9.24 -30.29
N ASN A 404 6.11 -8.09 -29.65
CA ASN A 404 7.07 -7.54 -28.67
C ASN A 404 6.45 -7.38 -27.30
N ARG A 405 6.04 -8.49 -26.68
CA ARG A 405 5.70 -8.51 -25.27
C ARG A 405 6.93 -8.74 -24.41
N VAL A 406 7.00 -7.95 -23.34
CA VAL A 406 8.14 -7.91 -22.43
C VAL A 406 7.68 -7.89 -20.99
N ALA A 407 8.43 -8.59 -20.14
CA ALA A 407 8.29 -8.55 -18.70
C ALA A 407 9.61 -8.12 -18.07
N ILE A 408 9.55 -7.22 -17.09
CA ILE A 408 10.67 -6.92 -16.20
C ILE A 408 10.45 -7.66 -14.88
N ILE A 409 11.53 -8.28 -14.41
CA ILE A 409 11.50 -9.20 -13.28
C ILE A 409 12.59 -8.83 -12.29
N GLN A 410 12.28 -8.85 -11.01
CA GLN A 410 13.28 -8.82 -9.94
C GLN A 410 12.95 -9.89 -8.93
N TYR A 411 13.95 -10.70 -8.60
CA TYR A 411 13.87 -11.62 -7.49
C TYR A 411 14.22 -10.92 -6.17
N ILE A 412 13.49 -11.28 -5.12
CA ILE A 412 13.70 -10.80 -3.75
C ILE A 412 14.16 -11.96 -2.88
N ASP A 413 15.11 -11.66 -2.01
CA ASP A 413 15.68 -12.63 -1.10
C ASP A 413 14.69 -13.14 -0.06
N SER A 414 14.83 -14.42 0.30
CA SER A 414 14.09 -15.03 1.40
C SER A 414 14.23 -14.28 2.74
N SER A 415 15.43 -13.80 3.07
CA SER A 415 15.66 -13.03 4.30
C SER A 415 14.93 -11.69 4.32
N THR A 416 14.67 -11.12 3.14
CA THR A 416 13.94 -9.86 2.99
C THR A 416 12.43 -10.08 3.01
N ILE A 417 11.93 -11.18 2.39
CA ILE A 417 10.48 -11.38 2.23
C ILE A 417 9.83 -12.18 3.36
N ASN A 418 10.55 -13.10 3.99
CA ASN A 418 9.99 -13.96 5.06
C ASN A 418 9.32 -13.19 6.21
N PRO A 419 9.81 -12.00 6.66
CA PRO A 419 9.12 -11.23 7.69
C PRO A 419 7.71 -10.72 7.30
N TYR A 420 7.39 -10.71 6.01
CA TYR A 420 6.14 -10.18 5.47
C TYR A 420 5.14 -11.29 5.06
N THR A 421 5.40 -12.55 5.42
CA THR A 421 4.44 -13.63 5.18
C THR A 421 3.12 -13.34 5.89
N GLN A 422 2.00 -13.66 5.25
CA GLN A 422 0.65 -13.27 5.69
C GLN A 422 0.35 -11.77 5.73
N GLN A 423 1.30 -10.90 5.33
CA GLN A 423 1.05 -9.47 5.18
C GLN A 423 0.68 -9.14 3.73
N THR A 424 0.12 -7.94 3.61
CA THR A 424 -0.25 -7.32 2.36
C THR A 424 0.92 -6.50 1.82
N LEU A 425 1.26 -6.69 0.55
CA LEU A 425 2.18 -5.83 -0.18
C LEU A 425 1.43 -5.03 -1.23
N SER A 426 1.88 -3.82 -1.55
CA SER A 426 1.35 -3.02 -2.66
C SER A 426 2.48 -2.43 -3.48
N CYS A 427 2.25 -2.29 -4.78
CA CYS A 427 3.27 -1.83 -5.71
C CYS A 427 2.82 -0.64 -6.54
N LEU A 428 3.63 0.40 -6.59
CA LEU A 428 3.44 1.54 -7.48
C LEU A 428 4.41 1.43 -8.66
N VAL A 429 3.89 1.49 -9.88
CA VAL A 429 4.68 1.51 -11.11
C VAL A 429 4.57 2.89 -11.73
N ARG A 430 5.71 3.55 -11.97
CA ARG A 430 5.76 4.81 -12.72
C ARG A 430 6.36 4.57 -14.09
N SER A 431 5.51 4.61 -15.11
CA SER A 431 5.89 4.29 -16.48
C SER A 431 5.25 5.23 -17.50
N LEU A 432 5.88 5.39 -18.66
CA LEU A 432 5.31 6.10 -19.80
C LEU A 432 5.69 5.40 -21.10
N THR A 433 4.94 5.67 -22.16
CA THR A 433 5.23 5.14 -23.50
C THR A 433 5.47 6.25 -24.50
N LYS A 434 6.28 5.94 -25.50
CA LYS A 434 6.41 6.69 -26.74
C LYS A 434 5.96 5.76 -27.87
N LEU A 435 4.73 5.95 -28.34
CA LEU A 435 4.16 5.14 -29.43
C LEU A 435 3.94 6.02 -30.66
N SER A 436 4.46 5.55 -31.78
CA SER A 436 4.29 6.15 -33.11
C SER A 436 3.04 5.64 -33.84
N ASN A 437 2.38 4.62 -33.28
CA ASN A 437 1.15 4.04 -33.79
C ASN A 437 -0.05 4.36 -32.87
N SER A 438 -1.24 4.00 -33.31
CA SER A 438 -2.48 4.15 -32.54
C SER A 438 -2.78 2.96 -31.63
N LYS A 439 -1.84 2.01 -31.47
CA LYS A 439 -2.05 0.86 -30.58
C LYS A 439 -1.87 1.30 -29.13
N SER A 440 -2.69 0.74 -28.24
CA SER A 440 -2.53 0.85 -26.80
C SER A 440 -1.53 -0.19 -26.32
N LEU A 441 -0.70 0.18 -25.34
CA LEU A 441 0.14 -0.76 -24.60
C LEU A 441 -0.42 -0.86 -23.18
N GLY A 442 -0.93 -2.03 -22.80
CA GLY A 442 -1.34 -2.29 -21.43
C GLY A 442 -0.19 -2.85 -20.59
N ILE A 443 -0.26 -2.61 -19.27
CA ILE A 443 0.60 -3.27 -18.28
C ILE A 443 -0.23 -3.94 -17.18
N LYS A 444 0.29 -5.08 -16.71
CA LYS A 444 -0.18 -5.79 -15.51
C LYS A 444 1.02 -6.17 -14.65
N MET A 445 0.73 -6.59 -13.43
CA MET A 445 1.74 -7.00 -12.47
C MET A 445 1.32 -8.26 -11.71
N ARG A 446 2.28 -9.14 -11.44
CA ARG A 446 2.15 -10.30 -10.55
C ARG A 446 3.29 -10.29 -9.54
N LEU A 447 3.01 -10.76 -8.34
CA LEU A 447 4.06 -11.34 -7.51
C LEU A 447 4.07 -12.85 -7.78
N ILE A 448 5.26 -13.45 -7.82
CA ILE A 448 5.42 -14.90 -7.94
C ILE A 448 6.18 -15.39 -6.73
N VAL A 449 5.74 -16.50 -6.15
CA VAL A 449 6.33 -17.05 -4.93
C VAL A 449 6.63 -18.54 -5.07
N ARG A 450 7.66 -19.01 -4.37
CA ARG A 450 8.04 -20.43 -4.35
C ARG A 450 8.73 -20.81 -3.04
N GLY A 451 8.62 -22.09 -2.66
CA GLY A 451 9.23 -22.63 -1.45
C GLY A 451 10.69 -23.09 -1.59
N ASN A 452 11.18 -23.22 -2.82
CA ASN A 452 12.53 -23.70 -3.12
C ASN A 452 13.40 -22.57 -3.66
N ALA A 453 14.72 -22.69 -3.50
CA ALA A 453 15.68 -21.74 -4.06
C ALA A 453 15.40 -21.42 -5.53
N ILE A 454 15.63 -20.16 -5.89
CA ILE A 454 15.46 -19.67 -7.26
C ILE A 454 16.48 -20.38 -8.16
N PRO A 455 16.03 -21.08 -9.21
CA PRO A 455 16.92 -21.77 -10.13
C PRO A 455 17.65 -20.76 -11.01
N THR A 456 18.70 -21.21 -11.69
CA THR A 456 19.40 -20.40 -12.67
C THR A 456 18.44 -19.87 -13.72
N ILE A 457 18.50 -18.58 -14.02
CA ILE A 457 17.71 -17.97 -15.10
C ILE A 457 17.97 -18.70 -16.41
N SER A 458 16.89 -18.99 -17.11
CA SER A 458 16.89 -19.67 -18.41
C SER A 458 15.77 -19.10 -19.27
N ASN A 459 15.69 -19.49 -20.54
CA ASN A 459 14.66 -19.00 -21.45
C ASN A 459 13.23 -19.24 -20.93
N THR A 460 13.01 -20.26 -20.10
CA THR A 460 11.69 -20.63 -19.55
C THR A 460 11.51 -20.29 -18.08
N GLU A 461 12.43 -19.54 -17.46
CA GLU A 461 12.41 -19.23 -16.02
C GLU A 461 12.41 -17.71 -15.81
N PRO A 462 11.41 -17.11 -15.13
CA PRO A 462 10.29 -17.74 -14.45
C PRO A 462 9.04 -17.90 -15.34
N ILE A 463 9.05 -17.40 -16.57
CA ILE A 463 7.92 -17.48 -17.51
C ILE A 463 8.19 -18.61 -18.50
N SER A 464 7.34 -19.64 -18.46
CA SER A 464 7.48 -20.85 -19.29
C SER A 464 6.87 -20.69 -20.68
N SER A 465 5.77 -19.94 -20.78
CA SER A 465 5.09 -19.60 -22.02
C SER A 465 4.26 -18.35 -21.82
N TRP A 466 3.95 -17.66 -22.92
CA TRP A 466 3.16 -16.44 -22.88
C TRP A 466 2.21 -16.39 -24.08
N PRO A 467 1.02 -17.00 -23.97
CA PRO A 467 0.05 -17.00 -25.06
C PRO A 467 -0.41 -15.58 -25.42
N ALA A 468 -0.73 -15.34 -26.69
CA ALA A 468 -1.29 -14.07 -27.15
C ALA A 468 -2.54 -13.69 -26.36
N ASP A 469 -2.68 -12.41 -26.02
CA ASP A 469 -3.82 -11.85 -25.29
C ASP A 469 -4.12 -12.52 -23.93
N SER A 470 -3.11 -13.12 -23.29
CA SER A 470 -3.24 -13.71 -21.95
C SER A 470 -2.11 -13.30 -21.02
N ASP A 471 -2.33 -13.54 -19.73
CA ASP A 471 -1.29 -13.46 -18.71
C ASP A 471 -0.19 -14.51 -19.00
N PRO A 472 1.07 -14.24 -18.58
CA PRO A 472 2.17 -15.18 -18.72
C PRO A 472 1.96 -16.43 -17.85
N VAL A 473 2.36 -17.59 -18.35
CA VAL A 473 2.32 -18.85 -17.61
C VAL A 473 3.65 -19.08 -16.92
N PHE A 474 3.65 -19.03 -15.59
CA PHE A 474 4.86 -19.22 -14.79
C PHE A 474 5.35 -20.67 -14.80
N ALA A 475 6.66 -20.84 -14.71
CA ALA A 475 7.33 -22.12 -14.68
C ALA A 475 6.97 -22.94 -13.44
N ALA A 476 7.12 -24.26 -13.54
CA ALA A 476 6.76 -25.17 -12.46
C ALA A 476 7.48 -24.81 -11.14
N GLY A 477 6.70 -24.73 -10.06
CA GLY A 477 7.18 -24.37 -8.73
C GLY A 477 6.95 -22.91 -8.34
N TRP A 478 6.58 -22.04 -9.28
CA TRP A 478 6.06 -20.71 -8.98
C TRP A 478 4.54 -20.75 -8.80
N THR A 479 4.08 -20.06 -7.76
CA THR A 479 2.68 -19.72 -7.53
C THR A 479 2.51 -18.23 -7.74
N GLU A 480 1.54 -17.81 -8.54
CA GLU A 480 1.24 -16.40 -8.68
C GLU A 480 0.43 -15.88 -7.49
N VAL A 481 0.69 -14.63 -7.13
CA VAL A 481 -0.09 -13.84 -6.18
C VAL A 481 -0.60 -12.62 -6.95
N ILE A 482 -1.92 -12.51 -7.00
CA ILE A 482 -2.67 -11.53 -7.79
C ILE A 482 -3.06 -10.37 -6.86
N PRO A 483 -3.02 -9.11 -7.31
CA PRO A 483 -3.51 -8.00 -6.48
C PRO A 483 -5.04 -8.05 -6.41
N GLU A 484 -5.63 -7.48 -5.36
CA GLU A 484 -7.06 -7.59 -5.04
C GLU A 484 -8.00 -7.27 -6.23
N ASN A 485 -7.69 -6.23 -7.01
CA ASN A 485 -8.52 -5.79 -8.14
C ASN A 485 -7.99 -6.19 -9.52
N ASP A 486 -6.84 -6.88 -9.58
CA ASP A 486 -6.12 -7.24 -10.82
C ASP A 486 -6.23 -6.23 -11.99
N PRO A 487 -5.87 -4.94 -11.80
CA PRO A 487 -6.11 -3.94 -12.83
C PRO A 487 -5.16 -4.16 -14.02
N GLU A 488 -5.71 -4.02 -15.24
CA GLU A 488 -4.93 -3.78 -16.45
C GLU A 488 -4.91 -2.29 -16.75
N TYR A 489 -3.71 -1.69 -16.78
CA TYR A 489 -3.56 -0.27 -17.07
C TYR A 489 -3.13 -0.05 -18.51
N ILE A 490 -3.96 0.61 -19.30
CA ILE A 490 -3.58 1.10 -20.62
C ILE A 490 -2.71 2.35 -20.47
N LEU A 491 -1.45 2.25 -20.89
CA LEU A 491 -0.51 3.34 -20.84
C LEU A 491 -0.89 4.42 -21.86
N GLY A 492 -0.99 5.66 -21.38
CA GLY A 492 -1.24 6.81 -22.25
C GLY A 492 -0.09 7.01 -23.25
N ASN A 493 -0.43 7.28 -24.52
CA ASN A 493 0.55 7.64 -25.53
C ASN A 493 0.95 9.11 -25.37
N THR A 494 2.11 9.36 -24.77
CA THR A 494 2.68 10.70 -24.67
C THR A 494 3.60 10.92 -25.87
N TYR A 495 3.03 11.22 -27.04
CA TYR A 495 3.82 11.48 -28.25
C TYR A 495 4.71 12.73 -28.05
N ILE A 496 5.99 12.52 -27.72
CA ILE A 496 7.05 13.54 -27.72
C ILE A 496 7.53 13.72 -29.16
N GLY A 497 6.74 14.42 -29.97
CA GLY A 497 7.12 14.79 -31.33
C GLY A 497 6.72 16.22 -31.63
N GLY A 498 7.61 17.17 -31.28
CA GLY A 498 7.54 18.56 -31.75
C GLY A 498 7.60 19.66 -30.70
N LEU A 499 7.52 19.34 -29.40
CA LEU A 499 7.76 20.33 -28.35
C LEU A 499 9.26 20.41 -28.06
N THR A 500 9.85 21.59 -28.30
CA THR A 500 11.15 21.98 -27.75
C THR A 500 11.20 21.59 -26.28
N VAL A 501 12.26 20.89 -25.87
CA VAL A 501 12.55 20.39 -24.51
C VAL A 501 12.84 21.55 -23.52
N GLY A 502 12.07 22.62 -23.59
CA GLY A 502 12.26 23.86 -22.84
C GLY A 502 10.98 24.45 -22.25
N ASN A 503 9.83 23.77 -22.34
CA ASN A 503 8.61 24.28 -21.72
C ASN A 503 7.63 23.18 -21.27
N PHE A 504 8.15 22.10 -20.68
CA PHE A 504 7.41 21.52 -19.56
C PHE A 504 7.63 22.48 -18.40
N GLY A 505 6.62 23.26 -18.03
CA GLY A 505 6.62 23.88 -16.72
C GLY A 505 6.67 22.76 -15.68
N ASN A 506 7.84 22.43 -15.17
CA ASN A 506 8.07 21.49 -14.06
C ASN A 506 7.48 20.05 -14.12
N GLY A 507 6.85 19.58 -15.21
CA GLY A 507 6.21 18.25 -15.25
C GLY A 507 6.92 17.23 -16.14
N THR A 508 7.82 16.44 -15.56
CA THR A 508 8.39 15.19 -16.12
C THR A 508 7.66 13.98 -15.54
N ASP A 509 6.35 14.14 -15.30
CA ASP A 509 5.62 13.25 -14.41
C ASP A 509 5.28 11.95 -15.13
N PHE A 510 6.04 10.89 -14.81
CA PHE A 510 5.66 9.52 -15.11
C PHE A 510 4.32 9.23 -14.39
N PRO A 511 3.24 8.90 -15.13
CA PRO A 511 1.98 8.48 -14.52
C PRO A 511 2.19 7.31 -13.56
N ALA A 512 1.45 7.32 -12.46
CA ALA A 512 1.54 6.30 -11.42
C ALA A 512 0.41 5.28 -11.61
N TYR A 513 0.76 4.00 -11.60
CA TYR A 513 -0.15 2.86 -11.73
C TYR A 513 -0.03 2.01 -10.47
N SER A 514 -1.13 1.86 -9.74
CA SER A 514 -1.16 1.23 -8.41
C SER A 514 -1.67 -0.21 -8.48
N PHE A 515 -0.87 -1.16 -8.04
CA PHE A 515 -1.28 -2.55 -7.83
C PHE A 515 -1.37 -2.79 -6.33
N ASN A 516 -2.59 -2.73 -5.79
CA ASN A 516 -2.80 -2.77 -4.35
C ASN A 516 -3.09 -4.19 -3.88
N LYS A 517 -2.66 -4.46 -2.64
CA LYS A 517 -3.02 -5.61 -1.84
C LYS A 517 -2.74 -6.99 -2.43
N PHE A 518 -1.47 -7.27 -2.67
CA PHE A 518 -0.98 -8.63 -2.83
C PHE A 518 -0.88 -9.31 -1.46
N GLN A 519 -1.81 -10.23 -1.18
CA GLN A 519 -1.78 -11.03 0.04
C GLN A 519 -0.73 -12.14 -0.08
N LEU A 520 0.33 -12.08 0.73
CA LEU A 520 1.34 -13.13 0.73
C LEU A 520 0.83 -14.39 1.45
N PRO A 521 1.18 -15.59 0.95
CA PRO A 521 0.74 -16.85 1.55
C PRO A 521 1.39 -17.09 2.91
N ASP A 522 0.72 -17.89 3.74
CA ASP A 522 1.33 -18.44 4.96
C ASP A 522 2.31 -19.56 4.60
N ILE A 523 3.53 -19.47 5.13
CA ILE A 523 4.57 -20.50 4.94
C ILE A 523 4.90 -21.26 6.23
N GLY A 524 4.22 -20.95 7.34
CA GLY A 524 4.50 -21.51 8.65
C GLY A 524 5.87 -21.12 9.21
N ALA A 525 6.16 -21.48 10.47
CA ALA A 525 7.34 -21.01 11.20
C ALA A 525 8.70 -21.47 10.64
N THR A 526 8.73 -22.52 9.81
CA THR A 526 9.96 -23.09 9.23
C THR A 526 10.02 -22.99 7.71
N GLY A 527 9.01 -22.38 7.08
CA GLY A 527 8.98 -22.20 5.64
C GLY A 527 10.03 -21.19 5.18
N THR A 528 10.51 -21.35 3.95
CA THR A 528 11.31 -20.33 3.25
C THR A 528 10.54 -19.91 2.02
N LEU A 529 10.31 -18.61 1.86
CA LEU A 529 9.66 -18.05 0.69
C LEU A 529 10.69 -17.32 -0.16
N TYR A 530 10.72 -17.63 -1.44
CA TYR A 530 11.38 -16.79 -2.44
C TYR A 530 10.30 -16.08 -3.24
N MET A 531 10.56 -14.83 -3.62
CA MET A 531 9.60 -14.02 -4.35
C MET A 531 10.24 -13.42 -5.60
N GLY A 532 9.45 -13.27 -6.65
CA GLY A 532 9.73 -12.44 -7.81
C GLY A 532 8.64 -11.40 -7.99
N VAL A 533 9.01 -10.22 -8.44
CA VAL A 533 8.09 -9.20 -8.96
C VAL A 533 8.13 -9.27 -10.47
N VAL A 534 6.97 -9.33 -11.11
CA VAL A 534 6.84 -9.41 -12.57
C VAL A 534 5.90 -8.30 -13.03
N VAL A 535 6.45 -7.30 -13.73
CA VAL A 535 5.65 -6.28 -14.43
C VAL A 535 5.75 -6.55 -15.91
N TYR A 536 4.61 -6.72 -16.58
CA TYR A 536 4.58 -7.21 -17.95
C TYR A 536 3.57 -6.47 -18.82
N THR A 537 3.85 -6.43 -20.12
CA THR A 537 2.96 -5.81 -21.12
C THR A 537 1.87 -6.78 -21.55
N THR A 538 0.61 -6.36 -21.58
CA THR A 538 -0.50 -7.22 -22.04
C THR A 538 -0.63 -7.24 -23.57
N ASN A 539 -0.24 -6.16 -24.24
CA ASN A 539 -0.20 -6.05 -25.70
C ASN A 539 1.25 -5.87 -26.20
N ASP A 540 1.45 -6.05 -27.50
CA ASP A 540 2.76 -5.88 -28.14
C ASP A 540 3.25 -4.44 -28.15
N LEU A 541 4.52 -4.24 -27.81
CA LEU A 541 5.26 -3.03 -28.15
C LEU A 541 5.59 -3.03 -29.66
N ASP A 542 4.56 -2.79 -30.47
CA ASP A 542 4.60 -2.90 -31.92
C ASP A 542 5.54 -1.83 -32.56
N ASN A 543 6.30 -2.16 -33.61
CA ASN A 543 7.07 -1.22 -34.43
C ASN A 543 6.82 -1.38 -35.96
N THR A 544 5.59 -1.75 -36.37
CA THR A 544 5.23 -1.98 -37.78
C THR A 544 5.38 -0.77 -38.70
N LEU A 545 5.38 0.46 -38.16
CA LEU A 545 5.45 1.71 -38.93
C LEU A 545 6.89 2.25 -39.09
N GLY A 546 7.91 1.52 -38.62
CA GLY A 546 9.31 1.87 -38.80
C GLY A 546 9.84 3.01 -37.93
N ASN A 547 9.05 3.46 -36.94
CA ASN A 547 9.42 4.49 -35.97
C ASN A 547 9.59 3.85 -34.59
N GLU A 548 10.77 4.01 -33.97
CA GLU A 548 11.11 3.38 -32.68
C GLU A 548 10.07 3.71 -31.59
N ASN A 549 9.35 2.66 -31.17
CA ASN A 549 8.44 2.69 -30.03
C ASN A 549 9.19 2.24 -28.78
N ALA A 550 8.94 2.95 -27.69
CA ALA A 550 9.66 2.73 -26.45
C ALA A 550 8.74 2.79 -25.22
N LEU A 551 9.05 1.95 -24.25
CA LEU A 551 8.48 1.92 -22.92
C LEU A 551 9.56 2.38 -21.93
N TYR A 552 9.20 3.31 -21.06
CA TYR A 552 10.11 3.84 -20.05
C TYR A 552 9.56 3.58 -18.65
N PHE A 553 10.43 3.15 -17.74
CA PHE A 553 10.15 3.02 -16.31
C PHE A 553 11.06 3.98 -15.53
N ASP A 554 10.46 4.90 -14.77
CA ASP A 554 11.21 5.79 -13.87
C ASP A 554 11.54 5.07 -12.57
N ARG A 555 10.49 4.56 -11.93
CA ARG A 555 10.61 3.84 -10.67
C ARG A 555 9.47 2.85 -10.48
N ILE A 556 9.77 1.82 -9.71
CA ILE A 556 8.81 0.85 -9.23
C ILE A 556 9.09 0.61 -7.75
N SER A 557 8.05 0.73 -6.92
CA SER A 557 8.16 0.56 -5.47
C SER A 557 7.20 -0.49 -4.97
N LEU A 558 7.74 -1.56 -4.37
CA LEU A 558 6.98 -2.55 -3.63
C LEU A 558 7.16 -2.28 -2.14
N VAL A 559 6.06 -2.05 -1.44
CA VAL A 559 6.05 -1.72 -0.02
C VAL A 559 5.11 -2.67 0.75
N PRO A 560 5.42 -2.98 2.02
CA PRO A 560 4.52 -3.72 2.91
C PRO A 560 3.40 -2.80 3.40
N ASN A 561 2.48 -2.50 2.50
CA ASN A 561 1.39 -1.57 2.72
C ASN A 561 0.13 -1.99 1.95
N ASP A 562 -1.04 -1.56 2.41
CA ASP A 562 -2.33 -1.79 1.75
C ASP A 562 -2.53 -0.95 0.49
N PHE A 563 -1.82 0.16 0.38
CA PHE A 563 -1.87 1.02 -0.80
C PHE A 563 -0.48 1.23 -1.38
N ALA A 564 -0.42 1.23 -2.70
CA ALA A 564 0.78 1.48 -3.47
C ALA A 564 1.23 2.94 -3.26
N ILE A 565 2.43 3.11 -2.72
CA ILE A 565 3.07 4.41 -2.57
C ILE A 565 4.45 4.41 -3.21
N ASP A 566 4.92 5.61 -3.54
CA ASP A 566 6.34 5.81 -3.78
C ASP A 566 7.12 5.45 -2.51
N ALA A 567 8.20 4.69 -2.68
CA ALA A 567 9.12 4.43 -1.59
C ALA A 567 9.82 5.72 -1.13
N SER A 568 10.32 5.68 0.11
CA SER A 568 11.15 6.74 0.68
C SER A 568 12.30 7.15 -0.26
N PRO A 569 12.62 8.45 -0.41
CA PRO A 569 13.72 8.90 -1.26
C PRO A 569 15.06 8.24 -0.86
N GLU A 570 15.78 7.72 -1.86
CA GLU A 570 17.09 7.12 -1.67
C GLU A 570 18.20 8.00 -2.28
N THR A 571 19.42 7.87 -1.76
CA THR A 571 20.60 8.46 -2.39
C THR A 571 21.23 7.47 -3.37
N TYR A 572 21.97 7.99 -4.36
CA TYR A 572 22.76 7.15 -5.27
C TYR A 572 23.69 6.19 -4.52
N ASN A 573 24.39 6.65 -3.47
CA ASN A 573 25.29 5.81 -2.67
C ASN A 573 24.55 4.70 -1.91
N SER A 574 23.33 4.97 -1.42
CA SER A 574 22.48 3.95 -0.80
C SER A 574 22.08 2.88 -1.82
N THR A 575 21.62 3.32 -2.99
CA THR A 575 21.24 2.42 -4.11
C THR A 575 22.44 1.58 -4.56
N LEU A 576 23.60 2.21 -4.74
CA LEU A 576 24.85 1.54 -5.09
C LEU A 576 25.22 0.46 -4.08
N ARG A 577 25.14 0.78 -2.77
CA ARG A 577 25.45 -0.19 -1.72
C ARG A 577 24.48 -1.38 -1.75
N LYS A 578 23.19 -1.13 -1.95
CA LYS A 578 22.18 -2.20 -2.09
C LYS A 578 22.41 -3.05 -3.33
N CYS A 579 22.76 -2.47 -4.49
CA CYS A 579 23.15 -3.21 -5.69
C CYS A 579 24.43 -4.03 -5.47
N GLN A 580 25.43 -3.46 -4.79
CA GLN A 580 26.70 -4.11 -4.46
C GLN A 580 26.56 -5.30 -3.51
N PHE A 581 25.50 -5.39 -2.72
CA PHE A 581 25.20 -6.60 -1.95
C PHE A 581 25.00 -7.83 -2.85
N TYR A 582 24.53 -7.63 -4.09
CA TYR A 582 24.30 -8.69 -5.06
C TYR A 582 25.37 -8.79 -6.14
N TYR A 583 25.89 -7.67 -6.65
CA TYR A 583 26.89 -7.67 -7.70
C TYR A 583 27.86 -6.50 -7.52
N GLU A 584 29.15 -6.76 -7.51
CA GLU A 584 30.15 -5.69 -7.61
C GLU A 584 31.23 -5.98 -8.63
N LYS A 585 31.91 -4.92 -9.06
CA LYS A 585 33.05 -4.96 -9.97
C LYS A 585 34.11 -3.96 -9.53
N SER A 586 35.37 -4.22 -9.86
CA SER A 586 36.45 -3.25 -9.62
C SER A 586 36.49 -2.11 -10.64
N TYR A 587 35.92 -2.32 -11.83
CA TYR A 587 35.83 -1.32 -12.89
C TYR A 587 35.11 -0.05 -12.43
N ALA A 588 35.51 1.09 -13.00
CA ALA A 588 34.80 2.35 -12.80
C ALA A 588 33.33 2.29 -13.28
N PRO A 589 32.46 3.18 -12.75
CA PRO A 589 31.10 3.33 -13.25
C PRO A 589 31.05 3.51 -14.77
N GLY A 590 30.11 2.84 -15.44
CA GLY A 590 29.95 2.87 -16.90
C GLY A 590 30.95 2.03 -17.70
N VAL A 591 31.98 1.44 -17.10
CA VAL A 591 32.93 0.57 -17.81
C VAL A 591 32.50 -0.89 -17.70
N LEU A 592 32.21 -1.53 -18.83
CA LEU A 592 31.85 -2.95 -18.88
C LEU A 592 33.01 -3.85 -18.44
N PHE A 593 32.70 -4.96 -17.78
CA PHE A 593 33.70 -5.96 -17.46
C PHE A 593 34.29 -6.58 -18.74
N GLY A 594 35.56 -6.98 -18.70
CA GLY A 594 36.29 -7.39 -19.90
C GLY A 594 36.76 -6.25 -20.81
N THR A 595 36.45 -4.98 -20.48
CA THR A 595 37.04 -3.84 -21.18
C THR A 595 38.51 -3.67 -20.80
N THR A 596 39.39 -3.43 -21.77
CA THR A 596 40.80 -3.09 -21.53
C THR A 596 40.90 -1.68 -20.95
N THR A 597 41.23 -1.54 -19.68
CA THR A 597 41.37 -0.25 -18.98
C THR A 597 42.31 -0.38 -17.79
N SER A 598 42.90 0.75 -17.37
CA SER A 598 43.64 0.85 -16.11
C SER A 598 42.80 1.46 -14.97
N VAL A 599 41.61 1.97 -15.27
CA VAL A 599 40.78 2.65 -14.27
C VAL A 599 40.02 1.63 -13.42
N GLY A 600 40.29 1.62 -12.11
CA GLY A 600 39.70 0.65 -11.18
C GLY A 600 40.49 -0.66 -11.08
N LEU A 601 41.71 -0.71 -11.64
CA LEU A 601 42.58 -1.87 -11.49
C LEU A 601 42.92 -2.12 -10.01
N LYS A 602 43.06 -3.39 -9.66
CA LYS A 602 43.66 -3.84 -8.39
C LYS A 602 45.06 -4.34 -8.69
N PHE A 603 45.99 -4.12 -7.76
CA PHE A 603 47.36 -4.58 -7.87
C PHE A 603 47.76 -5.34 -6.61
N ILE A 604 48.61 -6.34 -6.80
CA ILE A 604 49.29 -7.07 -5.73
C ILE A 604 50.77 -7.14 -6.09
N ASN A 605 51.61 -7.10 -5.06
CA ASN A 605 53.05 -7.25 -5.25
C ASN A 605 53.38 -8.74 -5.41
N GLY A 606 53.94 -9.09 -6.56
CA GLY A 606 54.50 -10.41 -6.81
C GLY A 606 55.78 -10.65 -6.00
N LEU A 607 56.24 -11.90 -5.99
CA LEU A 607 57.56 -12.23 -5.48
C LEU A 607 58.57 -12.09 -6.61
N MET A 608 59.60 -11.29 -6.42
CA MET A 608 60.69 -11.16 -7.39
C MET A 608 61.91 -11.97 -6.94
N ILE A 609 62.52 -12.70 -7.86
CA ILE A 609 63.80 -13.38 -7.68
C ILE A 609 64.75 -12.94 -8.79
N THR A 610 65.85 -12.31 -8.39
CA THR A 610 66.94 -11.91 -9.28
C THR A 610 68.03 -12.99 -9.27
N ALA A 611 68.34 -13.54 -10.44
CA ALA A 611 69.40 -14.53 -10.63
C ALA A 611 70.32 -14.11 -11.78
N ALA A 612 71.54 -13.66 -11.43
CA ALA A 612 72.54 -13.17 -12.38
C ALA A 612 72.02 -12.04 -13.29
N THR A 613 71.74 -12.34 -14.56
CA THR A 613 71.22 -11.41 -15.57
C THR A 613 69.72 -11.57 -15.82
N THR A 614 69.00 -12.28 -14.96
CA THR A 614 67.59 -12.59 -15.18
C THR A 614 66.76 -12.31 -13.94
N ASP A 615 65.77 -11.46 -14.10
CA ASP A 615 64.74 -11.18 -13.11
C ASP A 615 63.50 -12.01 -13.43
N SER A 616 62.99 -12.68 -12.40
CA SER A 616 61.82 -13.56 -12.50
C SER A 616 60.77 -13.12 -11.49
N GLY A 617 59.59 -12.77 -12.00
CA GLY A 617 58.41 -12.50 -11.20
C GLY A 617 57.60 -13.77 -10.95
N TYR A 618 57.14 -13.97 -9.72
CA TYR A 618 56.34 -15.12 -9.27
C TYR A 618 55.05 -14.64 -8.61
N ALA A 619 54.00 -15.46 -8.71
CA ALA A 619 52.75 -15.23 -8.02
C ALA A 619 52.91 -15.36 -6.50
N ARG A 620 52.25 -14.47 -5.75
CA ARG A 620 52.18 -14.49 -4.28
C ARG A 620 50.72 -14.58 -3.85
N SER A 621 50.41 -15.43 -2.87
CA SER A 621 49.06 -15.53 -2.29
C SER A 621 48.58 -14.17 -1.77
N PHE A 622 47.28 -13.90 -1.93
CA PHE A 622 46.66 -12.65 -1.50
C PHE A 622 45.19 -12.85 -1.16
N ASP A 623 44.65 -11.90 -0.40
CA ASP A 623 43.22 -11.82 -0.08
C ASP A 623 42.58 -10.68 -0.88
N LEU A 624 41.36 -10.92 -1.34
CA LEU A 624 40.48 -9.92 -1.95
C LEU A 624 39.29 -9.71 -1.03
N ASP A 625 39.22 -8.54 -0.39
CA ASP A 625 38.05 -8.11 0.36
C ASP A 625 37.04 -7.42 -0.58
N PHE A 626 35.77 -7.82 -0.49
CA PHE A 626 34.70 -7.18 -1.24
C PHE A 626 34.32 -5.82 -0.66
N ILE A 627 33.83 -4.91 -1.51
CA ILE A 627 33.38 -3.58 -1.08
C ILE A 627 32.16 -3.70 -0.16
N GLN A 628 31.26 -4.64 -0.48
CA GLN A 628 30.12 -5.01 0.36
C GLN A 628 30.11 -6.52 0.57
N THR A 629 29.73 -6.94 1.79
CA THR A 629 29.38 -8.33 2.06
C THR A 629 28.28 -8.78 1.09
N LYS A 630 28.46 -9.95 0.50
CA LYS A 630 27.56 -10.53 -0.49
C LYS A 630 26.42 -11.29 0.16
N ARG A 631 25.32 -11.42 -0.59
CA ARG A 631 24.18 -12.26 -0.20
C ARG A 631 24.56 -13.72 0.03
N ALA A 632 25.37 -14.26 -0.88
CA ALA A 632 25.88 -15.61 -0.88
C ALA A 632 27.34 -15.59 -1.37
N ILE A 633 28.04 -16.72 -1.29
CA ILE A 633 29.38 -16.83 -1.88
C ILE A 633 29.26 -16.49 -3.37
N PRO A 634 29.92 -15.42 -3.86
CA PRO A 634 29.73 -14.95 -5.22
C PRO A 634 30.50 -15.81 -6.23
N ASN A 635 30.01 -15.86 -7.46
CA ASN A 635 30.80 -16.31 -8.60
C ASN A 635 31.82 -15.22 -8.95
N LEU A 636 33.11 -15.54 -8.77
CA LEU A 636 34.23 -14.63 -8.93
C LEU A 636 34.89 -14.85 -10.30
N ALA A 637 35.02 -13.78 -11.08
CA ALA A 637 35.79 -13.80 -12.32
C ALA A 637 36.86 -12.69 -12.31
N PHE A 638 38.05 -13.03 -12.83
CA PHE A 638 39.17 -12.10 -12.98
C PHE A 638 39.36 -11.71 -14.44
N TYR A 639 39.78 -10.48 -14.67
CA TYR A 639 40.01 -9.96 -16.01
C TYR A 639 41.37 -9.27 -16.09
N SER A 640 42.11 -9.56 -17.16
CA SER A 640 43.38 -8.90 -17.43
C SER A 640 43.15 -7.46 -17.92
N PRO A 641 43.73 -6.45 -17.27
CA PRO A 641 43.58 -5.05 -17.68
C PRO A 641 44.21 -4.74 -19.04
N SER A 642 45.10 -5.60 -19.55
CA SER A 642 45.85 -5.39 -20.79
C SER A 642 45.12 -5.82 -22.07
N ASN A 643 44.23 -6.82 -21.97
CA ASN A 643 43.53 -7.39 -23.12
C ASN A 643 42.07 -7.75 -22.85
N GLY A 644 41.57 -7.55 -21.62
CA GLY A 644 40.19 -7.84 -21.24
C GLY A 644 39.85 -9.32 -21.10
N ALA A 645 40.82 -10.23 -21.24
CA ALA A 645 40.56 -11.66 -21.21
C ALA A 645 40.05 -12.10 -19.83
N SER A 646 38.97 -12.87 -19.81
CA SER A 646 38.43 -13.51 -18.61
C SER A 646 39.38 -14.60 -18.08
N ASP A 647 39.24 -14.93 -16.80
CA ASP A 647 40.08 -15.85 -16.03
C ASP A 647 41.59 -15.60 -16.17
N SER A 648 41.97 -14.32 -16.29
CA SER A 648 43.36 -13.92 -16.45
C SER A 648 43.74 -12.67 -15.67
N MET A 649 45.02 -12.52 -15.40
CA MET A 649 45.63 -11.36 -14.75
C MET A 649 46.84 -10.89 -15.57
N TYR A 650 47.32 -9.69 -15.33
CA TYR A 650 48.47 -9.11 -16.01
C TYR A 650 49.65 -9.01 -15.05
N ALA A 651 50.73 -9.75 -15.32
CA ALA A 651 51.97 -9.70 -14.57
C ALA A 651 53.01 -8.85 -15.31
N GLU A 652 53.72 -7.99 -14.59
CA GLU A 652 54.80 -7.17 -15.15
C GLU A 652 55.98 -7.03 -14.20
N ILE A 653 57.17 -6.89 -14.79
CA ILE A 653 58.39 -6.46 -14.12
C ILE A 653 58.60 -4.99 -14.47
N ILE A 654 58.63 -4.15 -13.44
CA ILE A 654 58.81 -2.72 -13.56
C ILE A 654 60.22 -2.37 -13.09
N GLN A 655 60.96 -1.65 -13.93
CA GLN A 655 62.26 -1.08 -13.60
C GLN A 655 62.17 0.45 -13.66
N ASN A 656 62.51 1.14 -12.57
CA ASN A 656 62.48 2.61 -12.48
C ASN A 656 61.15 3.23 -12.98
N GLY A 657 60.02 2.56 -12.73
CA GLY A 657 58.69 3.02 -13.15
C GLY A 657 58.29 2.67 -14.59
N THR A 658 59.10 1.91 -15.34
CA THR A 658 58.80 1.46 -16.71
C THR A 658 58.61 -0.06 -16.74
N SER A 659 57.59 -0.54 -17.46
CA SER A 659 57.32 -1.97 -17.66
C SER A 659 58.34 -2.55 -18.66
N GLU A 660 59.23 -3.42 -18.18
CA GLU A 660 60.33 -4.00 -18.97
C GLU A 660 60.00 -5.39 -19.51
N ALA A 661 59.16 -6.14 -18.79
CA ALA A 661 58.58 -7.39 -19.26
C ALA A 661 57.17 -7.52 -18.73
N ASN A 662 56.30 -8.15 -19.52
CA ASN A 662 54.93 -8.40 -19.14
C ASN A 662 54.40 -9.72 -19.71
N ALA A 663 53.38 -10.27 -19.06
CA ALA A 663 52.69 -11.47 -19.47
C ALA A 663 51.24 -11.45 -18.99
N VAL A 664 50.35 -11.99 -19.82
CA VAL A 664 49.00 -12.36 -19.38
C VAL A 664 49.08 -13.76 -18.79
N ILE A 665 48.69 -13.89 -17.53
CA ILE A 665 48.76 -15.13 -16.76
C ILE A 665 47.36 -15.64 -16.43
N ALA A 666 47.19 -16.96 -16.42
CA ALA A 666 45.92 -17.58 -16.05
C ALA A 666 45.65 -17.43 -14.55
N ALA A 667 44.45 -16.95 -14.20
CA ALA A 667 44.01 -16.67 -12.83
C ALA A 667 43.64 -17.96 -12.09
N VAL A 668 42.55 -18.63 -12.49
CA VAL A 668 41.98 -19.81 -11.80
C VAL A 668 41.25 -20.74 -12.82
N VAL A 669 41.40 -22.07 -12.67
CA VAL A 669 40.65 -23.23 -13.26
C VAL A 669 41.24 -24.02 -14.46
N ALA A 670 41.72 -25.24 -14.12
CA ALA A 670 42.16 -26.39 -14.94
C ALA A 670 43.40 -26.24 -15.87
N GLY A 671 44.58 -26.61 -15.34
CA GLY A 671 45.85 -26.71 -16.09
C GLY A 671 46.53 -25.37 -16.40
N GLY A 672 47.74 -25.13 -15.87
CA GLY A 672 48.51 -23.93 -16.20
C GLY A 672 48.44 -22.75 -15.21
N HIS A 673 47.48 -22.74 -14.29
CA HIS A 673 47.17 -21.62 -13.37
C HIS A 673 48.28 -21.24 -12.38
N TYR A 674 48.32 -19.95 -12.03
CA TYR A 674 49.21 -19.41 -11.00
C TYR A 674 48.56 -19.37 -9.62
N PHE A 675 47.22 -19.34 -9.53
CA PHE A 675 46.47 -19.29 -8.28
C PHE A 675 45.41 -20.40 -8.16
N SER A 676 45.03 -20.72 -6.93
CA SER A 676 43.88 -21.54 -6.57
C SER A 676 43.06 -20.84 -5.50
N LEU A 677 41.74 -20.95 -5.59
CA LEU A 677 40.83 -20.54 -4.53
C LEU A 677 41.08 -21.39 -3.29
N ALA A 678 41.43 -20.74 -2.19
CA ALA A 678 41.78 -21.40 -0.94
C ALA A 678 40.69 -21.29 0.11
N ASN A 679 39.99 -20.16 0.12
CA ASN A 679 38.83 -19.91 0.96
C ASN A 679 37.90 -18.92 0.25
N GLU A 680 36.60 -19.17 0.32
CA GLU A 680 35.57 -18.32 -0.26
C GLU A 680 34.52 -18.05 0.79
N SER A 681 34.24 -16.77 1.01
CA SER A 681 33.18 -16.33 1.91
C SER A 681 32.41 -15.18 1.27
N VAL A 682 31.36 -14.74 1.97
CA VAL A 682 30.54 -13.62 1.54
C VAL A 682 31.25 -12.27 1.63
N ASP A 683 32.32 -12.14 2.40
CA ASP A 683 33.06 -10.88 2.62
C ASP A 683 34.41 -10.83 1.89
N ARG A 684 35.02 -11.99 1.61
CA ARG A 684 36.35 -12.06 1.00
C ARG A 684 36.59 -13.35 0.23
N VAL A 685 37.66 -13.36 -0.57
CA VAL A 685 38.23 -14.56 -1.17
C VAL A 685 39.75 -14.60 -0.96
N GLU A 686 40.26 -15.76 -0.54
CA GLU A 686 41.70 -16.02 -0.40
C GLU A 686 42.18 -16.79 -1.63
N LEU A 687 43.19 -16.25 -2.33
CA LEU A 687 43.88 -16.90 -3.43
C LEU A 687 45.26 -17.37 -2.99
N LYS A 688 45.50 -18.69 -3.06
CA LYS A 688 46.82 -19.29 -2.83
C LYS A 688 47.59 -19.44 -4.11
N ALA A 689 48.85 -19.03 -4.11
CA ALA A 689 49.76 -19.30 -5.21
C ALA A 689 50.04 -20.82 -5.32
N VAL A 690 49.69 -21.43 -6.45
CA VAL A 690 49.83 -22.88 -6.69
C VAL A 690 51.22 -23.22 -7.23
N LYS A 691 51.77 -22.30 -8.03
CA LYS A 691 53.07 -22.47 -8.70
C LYS A 691 54.09 -21.51 -8.13
N THR A 692 54.57 -21.77 -6.91
CA THR A 692 55.66 -20.97 -6.30
C THR A 692 57.01 -21.14 -7.03
N SER A 693 57.11 -22.09 -7.97
CA SER A 693 58.31 -22.40 -8.75
C SER A 693 58.18 -22.13 -10.26
N THR A 694 57.01 -21.70 -10.75
CA THR A 694 56.83 -21.35 -12.18
C THR A 694 56.81 -19.83 -12.31
N THR A 695 57.72 -19.30 -13.12
CA THR A 695 57.84 -17.87 -13.36
C THR A 695 56.59 -17.33 -14.05
N ALA A 696 55.99 -16.27 -13.51
CA ALA A 696 54.85 -15.55 -14.10
C ALA A 696 55.30 -14.63 -15.24
N VAL A 697 56.45 -13.98 -15.08
CA VAL A 697 57.07 -13.12 -16.08
C VAL A 697 58.58 -13.12 -15.89
N THR A 698 59.34 -13.15 -16.98
CA THR A 698 60.81 -13.17 -16.94
C THR A 698 61.35 -12.02 -17.77
N TRP A 699 62.37 -11.36 -17.25
CA TRP A 699 63.12 -10.34 -17.97
C TRP A 699 64.61 -10.62 -17.85
N THR A 700 65.37 -10.40 -18.92
CA THR A 700 66.83 -10.58 -18.89
C THR A 700 67.48 -9.20 -18.82
N ASN A 701 67.92 -8.83 -17.62
CA ASN A 701 68.58 -7.57 -17.32
C ASN A 701 70.10 -7.64 -17.59
N LEU A 702 70.66 -6.62 -18.24
CA LEU A 702 72.12 -6.45 -18.40
C LEU A 702 72.72 -5.43 -17.41
N SER A 703 71.90 -4.85 -16.52
CA SER A 703 72.22 -3.73 -15.62
C SER A 703 72.00 -4.10 -14.14
N VAL A 704 73.07 -4.15 -13.35
CA VAL A 704 73.08 -4.65 -11.95
C VAL A 704 72.64 -3.59 -10.91
N LEU A 705 72.08 -2.44 -11.33
CA LEU A 705 71.91 -1.26 -10.46
C LEU A 705 70.49 -0.72 -10.35
N ALA A 706 69.48 -1.41 -10.87
CA ALA A 706 68.10 -0.91 -10.79
C ALA A 706 67.27 -1.60 -9.69
N THR A 707 66.29 -0.86 -9.15
CA THR A 707 65.27 -1.42 -8.27
C THR A 707 64.13 -1.95 -9.14
N ASP A 708 64.09 -3.26 -9.32
CA ASP A 708 63.05 -3.93 -10.07
C ASP A 708 61.89 -4.31 -9.12
N GLU A 709 60.66 -4.30 -9.62
CA GLU A 709 59.45 -4.70 -8.89
C GLU A 709 58.62 -5.64 -9.76
N CYS A 710 58.01 -6.66 -9.17
CA CYS A 710 57.04 -7.52 -9.86
C CYS A 710 55.64 -7.16 -9.39
N ASN A 711 54.77 -6.77 -10.31
CA ASN A 711 53.37 -6.46 -10.03
C ASN A 711 52.45 -7.41 -10.78
N ILE A 712 51.35 -7.80 -10.13
CA ILE A 712 50.24 -8.49 -10.78
C ILE A 712 49.02 -7.59 -10.64
N SER A 713 48.42 -7.22 -11.76
CA SER A 713 47.23 -6.38 -11.81
C SER A 713 46.05 -7.11 -12.44
N TYR A 714 44.85 -6.78 -11.96
CA TYR A 714 43.62 -7.44 -12.38
C TYR A 714 42.41 -6.54 -12.17
N HIS A 715 41.33 -6.86 -12.87
CA HIS A 715 39.98 -6.51 -12.49
C HIS A 715 39.24 -7.74 -11.97
N TYR A 716 38.17 -7.50 -11.22
CA TYR A 716 37.29 -8.58 -10.77
C TYR A 716 35.82 -8.21 -10.90
N THR A 717 34.98 -9.24 -10.98
CA THR A 717 33.53 -9.19 -10.78
C THR A 717 33.15 -10.24 -9.73
N ALA A 718 32.29 -9.88 -8.79
CA ALA A 718 31.75 -10.79 -7.79
C ALA A 718 30.21 -10.78 -7.88
N ASP A 719 29.65 -11.87 -8.41
CA ASP A 719 28.22 -12.00 -8.70
C ASP A 719 27.53 -12.99 -7.75
N ALA A 720 26.67 -12.48 -6.89
CA ALA A 720 25.84 -13.24 -5.94
C ALA A 720 24.34 -13.02 -6.20
N ARG A 721 23.97 -12.62 -7.44
CA ARG A 721 22.58 -12.41 -7.83
C ARG A 721 21.78 -13.71 -7.80
N LEU A 722 20.48 -13.57 -7.56
CA LEU A 722 19.56 -14.71 -7.55
C LEU A 722 19.38 -15.28 -8.96
N GLY A 723 19.47 -16.60 -9.11
CA GLY A 723 19.41 -17.23 -10.43
C GLY A 723 20.69 -17.11 -11.26
N VAL A 724 21.81 -16.72 -10.65
CA VAL A 724 23.16 -16.90 -11.21
C VAL A 724 23.77 -18.19 -10.63
N VAL A 725 24.48 -18.97 -11.45
CA VAL A 725 25.10 -20.28 -11.09
C VAL A 725 26.17 -20.11 -10.03
#